data_AF-A0A8S9ZLX9-F1
#
_entry.id   AF-A0A8S9ZLX9-F1
#
_cell.length_a   1.000
_cell.length_b   1.000
_cell.length_c   1.000
_cell.angle_alpha   90.00
_cell.angle_beta   90.00
_cell.angle_gamma   90.00
#
_symmetry.space_group_name_H-M   'P 1'
#
loop_
_entity.id
_entity.type
_entity.pdbx_description
1 polymer ?
#
loop_
_entity_poly.entity_id
_entity_poly.type
_entity_poly.pdbx_seq_one_letter_code
_entity_poly.pdbx_strand_id
1 'polypeptide(L)'
;MENQQQFQSTSSSFPQQIQYKQSTSSQQSDKSYIPLEKRINPNGLPPKMISNYEQHSIETLCTLGKELVLELMTRMFSIVNTLKLNIKGENKPGTKTSIHSVANVDNIRFQLEYSRLIFMALTENLKDVVLSKTQRKTPTVVRRHWQISRIRAFYSRKVKFLQQTLHDKLTTILTEFPKMEDVHPFYADLMNILYDRDHYKIALGQMNTARHLIDGVAREYVRLLKYSDSLYRCKTLKRAALGRMVKILRRQKSSFEYLEQVRQHLSRLPSIDPNTRTLILCGFPNVGKSSFINKVTRADVEVQPYAFTTKSLYVGHMDYRYLRWQVIDTPGILDHPLEQRNTIEMQAVTALGHLKASILYIMDISELCDHSIEQQIKLFENIQPLFANKPVFIGLNKIDVLRRKDLPIETESLLKKFENDNIPVIELSTLTEEGVIELRDKACDALLAQRIERKLQSKGKEIIGDSGHVLSRLFVAYPEPRDDKIRAPFIPEGVLKKRAAMDLTDDVIKEEQPKRKLERELELEQGRDYKLDLKKHYLLKNEEEKYDKIPEIWEGHNIADFIDPQIVEKLKKLLEEEKRREQAGYYDADMNEDDDETKRLLSLAEQITEKEKLCRMESQFNKGTNQPKIPRKAGRKRERSMSRLEKELGDLGVHVDAKRMRNLENEQQREHVGGMKIRVGRSPSVPVPERIPRDVKGIPDTKIRIKAKKLARGGLRKLGRAARKGEADRHVYDLKPKHLFNYEENSQSEKNPLVKKKKRSRKKRIKDKNKILVKFNDKNNDEQNKEENDLKRADAKLDAARFRYINEQLYTHPSTSAVQLFKDPKAFEAYHRGYRQQLKKWPSNPLNTILLDLSSLPHGSVIADLGCGEAELAKSLGSNYKVHSFDLVSMNERVIVADMAKLPLLKESVDVCVYCLSLMGTNLAHFFREAHRVLKMNGKIKIVEVSSRFRNIKNFIEALGKMGFQLKRKKELDGGYFTALTLQKIGKFVNKRPLGLHLDPCLYKKR
;
A
#
# COMPACT_ATOMS: atom_id res chain seq x y z
N MET A 1 11.30 -35.23 -56.58
CA MET A 1 11.85 -36.48 -56.01
C MET A 1 10.99 -36.88 -54.82
N GLU A 2 10.84 -38.18 -54.62
CA GLU A 2 9.78 -38.81 -53.81
C GLU A 2 10.15 -38.97 -52.33
N ASN A 3 9.19 -39.51 -51.55
CA ASN A 3 9.32 -40.01 -50.17
C ASN A 3 9.65 -38.94 -49.12
N GLN A 4 8.73 -38.43 -48.29
CA GLN A 4 7.56 -39.02 -47.61
C GLN A 4 7.89 -40.02 -46.48
N GLN A 5 7.26 -39.76 -45.33
CA GLN A 5 6.94 -40.62 -44.17
C GLN A 5 7.80 -40.58 -42.90
N GLN A 6 7.04 -40.61 -41.79
CA GLN A 6 7.41 -40.63 -40.38
C GLN A 6 7.45 -42.08 -39.88
N PHE A 7 8.07 -42.35 -38.73
CA PHE A 7 7.58 -43.20 -37.61
C PHE A 7 8.63 -43.02 -36.48
N GLN A 8 8.34 -42.54 -35.26
CA GLN A 8 7.72 -43.26 -34.12
C GLN A 8 8.33 -44.66 -33.88
N SER A 9 8.64 -45.14 -32.68
CA SER A 9 8.59 -44.60 -31.30
C SER A 9 9.16 -45.64 -30.32
N THR A 10 9.60 -45.26 -29.10
CA THR A 10 9.68 -46.07 -27.85
C THR A 10 10.38 -45.20 -26.77
N SER A 11 9.78 -44.80 -25.64
CA SER A 11 9.51 -45.55 -24.39
C SER A 11 10.75 -46.24 -23.79
N SER A 12 11.11 -46.10 -22.50
CA SER A 12 10.52 -45.33 -21.38
C SER A 12 11.45 -45.36 -20.15
N SER A 13 11.12 -44.57 -19.12
CA SER A 13 11.44 -44.80 -17.67
C SER A 13 12.91 -44.84 -17.18
N PHE A 14 13.34 -43.71 -16.60
CA PHE A 14 14.04 -43.58 -15.30
C PHE A 14 13.33 -44.36 -14.15
N PRO A 15 13.85 -44.43 -12.89
CA PRO A 15 15.20 -44.11 -12.35
C PRO A 15 15.79 -45.17 -11.35
N GLN A 16 17.09 -45.10 -10.99
CA GLN A 16 17.59 -45.04 -9.59
C GLN A 16 19.13 -45.03 -9.43
N GLN A 17 19.63 -44.03 -8.69
CA GLN A 17 20.59 -44.10 -7.56
C GLN A 17 21.47 -45.37 -7.32
N ILE A 18 22.81 -45.23 -7.30
CA ILE A 18 23.74 -45.41 -6.14
C ILE A 18 25.23 -45.54 -6.55
N GLN A 19 26.11 -45.11 -5.63
CA GLN A 19 27.58 -45.05 -5.64
C GLN A 19 28.31 -46.40 -5.72
N TYR A 20 29.57 -46.42 -6.17
CA TYR A 20 30.83 -46.75 -5.43
C TYR A 20 31.98 -46.68 -6.48
N LYS A 21 33.10 -45.94 -6.37
CA LYS A 21 34.14 -45.70 -5.34
C LYS A 21 35.16 -46.85 -5.18
N GLN A 22 36.35 -46.69 -5.79
CA GLN A 22 37.72 -47.06 -5.35
C GLN A 22 38.69 -46.44 -6.39
N SER A 23 39.80 -45.73 -6.14
CA SER A 23 40.77 -45.59 -5.03
C SER A 23 41.80 -46.71 -4.90
N THR A 24 43.04 -46.43 -5.31
CA THR A 24 44.27 -47.12 -4.86
C THR A 24 45.27 -46.09 -4.33
N SER A 25 46.18 -46.56 -3.48
CA SER A 25 47.02 -45.76 -2.58
C SER A 25 48.21 -46.58 -2.08
N SER A 26 49.33 -45.94 -1.78
CA SER A 26 50.39 -46.46 -0.89
C SER A 26 51.02 -45.24 -0.18
N GLN A 27 50.89 -45.08 1.14
CA GLN A 27 51.63 -45.73 2.26
C GLN A 27 53.02 -45.06 2.50
N GLN A 28 53.49 -44.79 3.73
CA GLN A 28 53.00 -45.15 5.07
C GLN A 28 53.66 -44.28 6.19
N SER A 29 52.94 -44.01 7.31
CA SER A 29 53.42 -43.86 8.72
C SER A 29 54.52 -42.81 9.09
N ASP A 30 54.60 -42.21 10.29
CA ASP A 30 53.82 -42.34 11.54
C ASP A 30 54.00 -41.14 12.52
N LYS A 31 53.03 -40.99 13.45
CA LYS A 31 53.13 -40.49 14.86
C LYS A 31 53.23 -38.99 15.30
N SER A 32 52.27 -38.69 16.21
CA SER A 32 52.33 -37.95 17.50
C SER A 32 52.39 -36.41 17.65
N TYR A 33 51.22 -35.81 17.94
CA TYR A 33 50.83 -35.23 19.25
C TYR A 33 51.86 -34.51 20.16
N ILE A 34 51.66 -33.20 20.43
CA ILE A 34 51.39 -32.54 21.75
C ILE A 34 51.56 -30.99 21.65
N PRO A 35 50.77 -30.15 22.37
CA PRO A 35 50.90 -28.68 22.39
C PRO A 35 51.69 -28.15 23.61
N LEU A 36 52.23 -26.91 23.52
CA LEU A 36 52.28 -25.87 24.60
C LEU A 36 53.13 -24.62 24.22
N GLU A 37 52.63 -23.46 24.65
CA GLU A 37 53.26 -22.16 25.04
C GLU A 37 54.54 -21.53 24.42
N LYS A 38 54.41 -20.20 24.22
CA LYS A 38 55.37 -19.07 24.41
C LYS A 38 56.85 -19.22 24.00
N ARG A 39 57.31 -18.33 23.11
CA ARG A 39 58.55 -17.53 23.30
C ARG A 39 58.62 -16.27 22.42
N ILE A 40 59.17 -15.21 23.03
CA ILE A 40 59.48 -13.86 22.54
C ILE A 40 60.93 -13.62 23.04
N ASN A 41 61.90 -13.00 22.38
CA ASN A 41 61.98 -12.13 21.18
C ASN A 41 63.31 -12.51 20.43
N PRO A 42 64.09 -11.63 19.72
CA PRO A 42 63.83 -10.40 18.95
C PRO A 42 64.53 -10.35 17.55
N ASN A 43 64.44 -9.17 16.89
CA ASN A 43 65.33 -8.63 15.82
C ASN A 43 65.17 -9.16 14.38
N GLY A 44 64.73 -8.27 13.46
CA GLY A 44 64.61 -8.54 12.03
C GLY A 44 64.10 -7.36 11.17
N LEU A 45 64.68 -6.17 11.31
CA LEU A 45 64.40 -4.94 10.53
C LEU A 45 65.73 -4.23 10.22
N PRO A 46 65.84 -3.32 9.23
CA PRO A 46 65.32 -3.32 7.84
C PRO A 46 66.47 -2.99 6.84
N PRO A 47 66.19 -2.57 5.59
CA PRO A 47 66.37 -1.13 5.25
C PRO A 47 65.21 -0.59 4.37
N LYS A 48 64.62 0.61 4.55
CA LYS A 48 65.12 2.01 4.62
C LYS A 48 65.82 2.53 3.34
N MET A 49 65.18 3.51 2.69
CA MET A 49 65.79 4.77 2.24
C MET A 49 64.70 5.87 2.14
N ILE A 50 65.08 7.13 2.37
CA ILE A 50 64.21 8.31 2.53
C ILE A 50 64.83 9.49 1.78
N SER A 51 64.04 10.27 1.04
CA SER A 51 64.28 11.69 0.71
C SER A 51 63.19 12.21 -0.24
N ASN A 52 62.78 13.48 -0.32
CA ASN A 52 62.68 14.63 0.60
C ASN A 52 61.95 15.75 -0.19
N TYR A 53 61.75 16.95 0.40
CA TYR A 53 61.07 18.13 -0.18
C TYR A 53 59.54 18.03 -0.36
N GLU A 54 58.75 19.09 -0.22
CA GLU A 54 58.83 20.21 0.74
C GLU A 54 57.42 20.83 0.86
N GLN A 55 57.20 21.79 1.76
CA GLN A 55 55.90 22.43 1.94
C GLN A 55 55.59 23.39 0.77
N HIS A 56 54.32 23.52 0.36
CA HIS A 56 53.59 24.79 0.41
C HIS A 56 52.09 24.64 0.06
N SER A 57 51.33 25.64 0.48
CA SER A 57 49.88 25.67 0.57
C SER A 57 49.16 26.06 -0.73
N ILE A 58 48.00 25.44 -0.99
CA ILE A 58 46.68 26.06 -1.31
C ILE A 58 45.70 24.91 -1.58
N GLU A 59 44.61 24.77 -0.80
CA GLU A 59 43.32 24.22 -1.28
C GLU A 59 42.15 24.38 -0.27
N THR A 60 41.93 25.60 0.24
CA THR A 60 40.81 25.91 1.15
C THR A 60 39.52 26.31 0.40
N LEU A 61 39.37 25.92 -0.87
CA LEU A 61 38.27 26.38 -1.75
C LEU A 61 37.42 25.27 -2.41
N CYS A 62 37.86 24.01 -2.40
CA CYS A 62 37.19 22.94 -3.16
C CYS A 62 36.04 22.20 -2.43
N THR A 63 35.82 22.45 -1.14
CA THR A 63 34.76 21.79 -0.35
C THR A 63 33.40 22.51 -0.45
N LEU A 64 33.38 23.84 -0.50
CA LEU A 64 32.15 24.65 -0.57
C LEU A 64 31.49 24.67 -1.98
N GLY A 65 32.24 24.39 -3.04
CA GLY A 65 31.71 24.38 -4.41
C GLY A 65 30.86 23.14 -4.76
N LYS A 66 31.16 21.97 -4.17
CA LYS A 66 30.58 20.68 -4.62
C LYS A 66 29.10 20.53 -4.26
N GLU A 67 28.66 20.98 -3.08
CA GLU A 67 27.24 20.91 -2.71
C GLU A 67 26.37 21.85 -3.59
N LEU A 68 26.84 23.07 -3.83
CA LEU A 68 26.12 24.05 -4.63
C LEU A 68 26.00 23.62 -6.10
N VAL A 69 27.07 23.07 -6.69
CA VAL A 69 27.08 22.56 -8.07
C VAL A 69 26.18 21.33 -8.22
N LEU A 70 26.16 20.42 -7.24
CA LEU A 70 25.28 19.25 -7.29
C LEU A 70 23.79 19.65 -7.14
N GLU A 71 23.48 20.62 -6.28
CA GLU A 71 22.10 21.12 -6.15
C GLU A 71 21.67 21.93 -7.40
N LEU A 72 22.54 22.77 -7.95
CA LEU A 72 22.30 23.48 -9.22
C LEU A 72 22.14 22.52 -10.39
N MET A 73 23.01 21.53 -10.56
CA MET A 73 22.88 20.52 -11.62
C MET A 73 21.59 19.72 -11.47
N THR A 74 21.20 19.32 -10.25
CA THR A 74 19.95 18.59 -10.02
C THR A 74 18.72 19.45 -10.36
N ARG A 75 18.73 20.73 -9.99
CA ARG A 75 17.66 21.68 -10.36
C ARG A 75 17.65 21.95 -11.86
N MET A 76 18.81 22.11 -12.49
CA MET A 76 18.93 22.36 -13.93
C MET A 76 18.48 21.14 -14.73
N PHE A 77 18.81 19.91 -14.31
CA PHE A 77 18.31 18.67 -14.93
C PHE A 77 16.80 18.51 -14.77
N SER A 78 16.24 18.92 -13.62
CA SER A 78 14.78 18.98 -13.43
C SER A 78 14.13 19.99 -14.38
N ILE A 79 14.67 21.22 -14.46
CA ILE A 79 14.14 22.30 -15.33
C ILE A 79 14.26 21.92 -16.81
N VAL A 80 15.40 21.38 -17.25
CA VAL A 80 15.62 20.93 -18.63
C VAL A 80 14.70 19.77 -19.00
N ASN A 81 14.40 18.84 -18.08
CA ASN A 81 13.41 17.79 -18.33
C ASN A 81 11.97 18.34 -18.34
N THR A 82 11.63 19.32 -17.50
CA THR A 82 10.32 20.00 -17.56
C THR A 82 10.14 20.80 -18.86
N LEU A 83 11.20 21.43 -19.38
CA LEU A 83 11.17 22.17 -20.64
C LEU A 83 11.19 21.26 -21.87
N LYS A 84 11.99 20.17 -21.89
CA LYS A 84 11.99 19.19 -22.99
C LYS A 84 10.63 18.50 -23.17
N LEU A 85 9.89 18.28 -22.09
CA LEU A 85 8.52 17.73 -22.14
C LEU A 85 7.48 18.69 -22.74
N ASN A 86 7.76 19.99 -22.83
CA ASN A 86 6.89 20.97 -23.51
C ASN A 86 7.24 21.18 -25.00
N ILE A 87 8.40 20.70 -25.47
CA ILE A 87 8.89 20.95 -26.84
C ILE A 87 8.63 19.75 -27.78
N LYS A 88 8.36 18.55 -27.24
CA LYS A 88 7.88 17.40 -28.04
C LYS A 88 6.43 17.07 -27.68
N GLY A 89 5.53 17.28 -28.65
CA GLY A 89 4.09 17.02 -28.53
C GLY A 89 3.71 15.53 -28.48
N GLU A 90 4.22 14.78 -27.50
CA GLU A 90 3.82 13.40 -27.25
C GLU A 90 2.80 13.31 -26.08
N ASN A 91 1.53 13.21 -26.43
CA ASN A 91 0.43 13.02 -25.47
C ASN A 91 0.52 11.64 -24.77
N LYS A 92 1.17 11.57 -23.60
CA LYS A 92 1.00 10.44 -22.66
C LYS A 92 -0.13 10.71 -21.65
N PRO A 93 -1.18 9.87 -21.60
CA PRO A 93 -2.30 10.07 -20.68
C PRO A 93 -1.92 9.61 -19.26
N GLY A 94 -1.56 10.54 -18.36
CA GLY A 94 -1.18 10.13 -17.00
C GLY A 94 -1.07 11.19 -15.89
N THR A 95 -0.85 12.46 -16.20
CA THR A 95 -0.53 13.49 -15.18
C THR A 95 -1.61 14.56 -15.05
N LYS A 96 -2.55 14.35 -14.13
CA LYS A 96 -3.47 15.41 -13.67
C LYS A 96 -2.73 16.41 -12.78
N THR A 97 -2.28 17.54 -13.33
CA THR A 97 -1.92 18.71 -12.53
C THR A 97 -3.17 19.29 -11.85
N SER A 98 -3.06 19.62 -10.57
CA SER A 98 -4.19 20.04 -9.74
C SER A 98 -4.56 21.51 -9.98
N ILE A 99 -5.46 21.75 -10.91
CA ILE A 99 -6.15 23.04 -11.06
C ILE A 99 -7.39 23.04 -10.14
N HIS A 100 -7.51 24.06 -9.30
CA HIS A 100 -8.65 24.25 -8.40
C HIS A 100 -9.92 24.67 -9.18
N SER A 101 -10.69 23.70 -9.64
CA SER A 101 -12.12 23.85 -10.04
C SER A 101 -12.84 22.50 -10.14
N VAL A 102 -12.65 21.64 -9.14
CA VAL A 102 -13.21 20.27 -9.10
C VAL A 102 -14.71 20.28 -8.74
N ALA A 103 -15.53 20.70 -9.72
CA ALA A 103 -16.97 20.55 -9.71
C ALA A 103 -17.56 20.37 -11.13
N ASN A 104 -17.01 21.05 -12.15
CA ASN A 104 -17.56 21.06 -13.52
C ASN A 104 -16.78 20.24 -14.57
N VAL A 105 -15.58 19.75 -14.26
CA VAL A 105 -14.70 19.12 -15.27
C VAL A 105 -15.24 17.77 -15.78
N ASP A 106 -15.96 17.02 -14.94
CA ASP A 106 -16.47 15.70 -15.35
C ASP A 106 -17.74 15.79 -16.23
N ASN A 107 -18.55 16.86 -16.12
CA ASN A 107 -19.66 17.13 -17.06
C ASN A 107 -19.14 17.60 -18.43
N ILE A 108 -18.15 18.50 -18.46
CA ILE A 108 -17.54 18.97 -19.72
C ILE A 108 -16.87 17.81 -20.48
N ARG A 109 -16.36 16.80 -19.77
CA ARG A 109 -15.80 15.58 -20.38
C ARG A 109 -16.82 14.69 -21.08
N PHE A 110 -18.10 14.80 -20.74
CA PHE A 110 -19.18 14.10 -21.43
C PHE A 110 -19.60 14.80 -22.73
N GLN A 111 -19.24 16.07 -22.93
CA GLN A 111 -19.64 16.89 -24.08
C GLN A 111 -18.68 16.82 -25.27
N LEU A 112 -17.52 16.16 -25.16
CA LEU A 112 -16.41 16.34 -26.12
C LEU A 112 -15.91 15.06 -26.82
N GLU A 113 -16.40 13.86 -26.50
CA GLU A 113 -15.99 12.62 -27.20
C GLU A 113 -17.17 11.65 -27.45
N TYR A 114 -18.01 11.99 -28.43
CA TYR A 114 -19.06 11.09 -28.95
C TYR A 114 -18.51 9.78 -29.54
N SER A 115 -17.22 9.72 -29.85
CA SER A 115 -16.54 8.53 -30.38
C SER A 115 -16.38 7.38 -29.37
N ARG A 116 -16.70 7.58 -28.08
CA ARG A 116 -16.61 6.54 -27.04
C ARG A 116 -17.81 5.59 -26.94
N LEU A 117 -18.89 5.87 -27.66
CA LEU A 117 -20.11 5.05 -27.62
C LEU A 117 -19.85 3.62 -28.11
N ILE A 118 -20.11 2.62 -27.26
CA ILE A 118 -19.88 1.21 -27.58
C ILE A 118 -20.74 0.78 -28.77
N PHE A 119 -20.12 0.07 -29.71
CA PHE A 119 -20.78 -0.52 -30.87
C PHE A 119 -22.04 -1.32 -30.48
N MET A 120 -23.20 -0.88 -30.94
CA MET A 120 -24.47 -1.56 -30.72
C MET A 120 -24.61 -2.66 -31.78
N ALA A 121 -24.16 -3.86 -31.41
CA ALA A 121 -24.40 -5.04 -32.24
C ALA A 121 -25.91 -5.19 -32.54
N LEU A 122 -26.25 -5.27 -33.84
CA LEU A 122 -27.59 -5.58 -34.35
C LEU A 122 -28.26 -6.70 -33.54
N THR A 123 -29.58 -6.64 -33.37
CA THR A 123 -30.32 -7.51 -32.42
C THR A 123 -30.09 -9.01 -32.59
N GLU A 124 -29.92 -9.50 -33.82
CA GLU A 124 -29.60 -10.90 -34.09
C GLU A 124 -28.17 -11.26 -33.65
N ASN A 125 -27.17 -10.42 -33.96
CA ASN A 125 -25.79 -10.58 -33.46
C ASN A 125 -25.75 -10.50 -31.92
N LEU A 126 -26.53 -9.60 -31.33
CA LEU A 126 -26.61 -9.43 -29.87
C LEU A 126 -27.21 -10.66 -29.18
N LYS A 127 -28.28 -11.24 -29.74
CA LYS A 127 -28.88 -12.52 -29.30
C LYS A 127 -27.82 -13.61 -29.23
N ASP A 128 -27.08 -13.81 -30.31
CA ASP A 128 -26.16 -14.94 -30.44
C ASP A 128 -24.89 -14.75 -29.58
N VAL A 129 -24.38 -13.52 -29.47
CA VAL A 129 -23.29 -13.16 -28.54
C VAL A 129 -23.70 -13.45 -27.08
N VAL A 130 -24.91 -13.08 -26.66
CA VAL A 130 -25.34 -13.18 -25.26
C VAL A 130 -25.73 -14.62 -24.87
N LEU A 131 -26.31 -15.39 -25.80
CA LEU A 131 -26.52 -16.83 -25.64
C LEU A 131 -25.18 -17.59 -25.62
N SER A 132 -24.26 -17.31 -26.55
CA SER A 132 -22.90 -17.88 -26.60
C SER A 132 -22.12 -17.59 -25.32
N LYS A 133 -22.16 -16.35 -24.82
CA LYS A 133 -21.52 -15.96 -23.54
C LYS A 133 -22.12 -16.74 -22.37
N THR A 134 -23.44 -16.97 -22.37
CA THR A 134 -24.12 -17.78 -21.34
C THR A 134 -23.71 -19.24 -21.42
N GLN A 135 -23.57 -19.83 -22.62
CA GLN A 135 -23.12 -21.20 -22.80
C GLN A 135 -21.66 -21.39 -22.36
N ARG A 136 -20.76 -20.46 -22.73
CA ARG A 136 -19.32 -20.54 -22.41
C ARG A 136 -18.99 -20.22 -20.95
N LYS A 137 -19.65 -19.25 -20.31
CA LYS A 137 -19.32 -18.78 -18.94
C LYS A 137 -20.10 -19.48 -17.81
N THR A 138 -21.01 -20.40 -18.12
CA THR A 138 -21.76 -21.18 -17.12
C THR A 138 -21.58 -22.68 -17.36
N PRO A 139 -21.54 -23.54 -16.32
CA PRO A 139 -21.38 -24.98 -16.52
C PRO A 139 -22.47 -25.55 -17.43
N THR A 140 -22.12 -26.50 -18.29
CA THR A 140 -22.99 -27.05 -19.36
C THR A 140 -23.53 -28.43 -19.03
N VAL A 141 -22.74 -29.28 -18.37
CA VAL A 141 -23.12 -30.65 -18.02
C VAL A 141 -24.00 -30.68 -16.77
N VAL A 142 -25.08 -31.45 -16.84
CA VAL A 142 -25.98 -31.78 -15.73
C VAL A 142 -26.45 -33.23 -15.89
N ARG A 143 -26.46 -34.03 -14.82
CA ARG A 143 -26.91 -35.43 -14.82
C ARG A 143 -28.27 -35.57 -14.13
N ARG A 144 -29.06 -36.59 -14.51
CA ARG A 144 -30.40 -36.84 -13.95
C ARG A 144 -30.37 -37.21 -12.45
N HIS A 145 -29.34 -37.94 -12.02
CA HIS A 145 -29.17 -38.43 -10.64
C HIS A 145 -28.60 -37.40 -9.65
N TRP A 146 -28.48 -36.12 -10.03
CA TRP A 146 -28.07 -35.07 -9.09
C TRP A 146 -29.24 -34.65 -8.19
N GLN A 147 -28.92 -34.27 -6.95
CA GLN A 147 -29.91 -33.68 -6.03
C GLN A 147 -30.68 -32.53 -6.71
N ILE A 148 -32.00 -32.49 -6.52
CA ILE A 148 -32.87 -31.52 -7.18
C ILE A 148 -32.49 -30.06 -6.86
N SER A 149 -31.98 -29.80 -5.65
CA SER A 149 -31.40 -28.51 -5.24
C SER A 149 -30.28 -28.04 -6.19
N ARG A 150 -29.33 -28.93 -6.53
CA ARG A 150 -28.23 -28.67 -7.47
C ARG A 150 -28.74 -28.44 -8.90
N ILE A 151 -29.77 -29.19 -9.32
CA ILE A 151 -30.41 -29.01 -10.64
C ILE A 151 -31.13 -27.66 -10.73
N ARG A 152 -31.93 -27.29 -9.72
CA ARG A 152 -32.61 -25.99 -9.62
C ARG A 152 -31.61 -24.84 -9.63
N ALA A 153 -30.52 -24.95 -8.86
CA ALA A 153 -29.46 -23.96 -8.81
C ALA A 153 -28.73 -23.81 -10.17
N PHE A 154 -28.42 -24.93 -10.84
CA PHE A 154 -27.78 -24.94 -12.16
C PHE A 154 -28.59 -24.17 -13.21
N TYR A 155 -29.90 -24.45 -13.32
CA TYR A 155 -30.76 -23.76 -14.28
C TYR A 155 -31.08 -22.31 -13.87
N SER A 156 -31.26 -22.04 -12.57
CA SER A 156 -31.43 -20.67 -12.06
C SER A 156 -30.21 -19.80 -12.35
N ARG A 157 -28.99 -20.35 -12.25
CA ARG A 157 -27.74 -19.64 -12.61
C ARG A 157 -27.72 -19.27 -14.10
N LYS A 158 -28.18 -20.14 -15.00
CA LYS A 158 -28.27 -19.83 -16.44
C LYS A 158 -29.28 -18.71 -16.74
N VAL A 159 -30.45 -18.72 -16.10
CA VAL A 159 -31.46 -17.65 -16.27
C VAL A 159 -30.95 -16.31 -15.73
N LYS A 160 -30.40 -16.29 -14.51
CA LYS A 160 -29.80 -15.06 -13.94
C LYS A 160 -28.61 -14.54 -14.74
N PHE A 161 -27.75 -15.42 -15.26
CA PHE A 161 -26.59 -15.00 -16.04
C PHE A 161 -26.96 -14.34 -17.37
N LEU A 162 -28.00 -14.86 -18.07
CA LEU A 162 -28.52 -14.21 -19.28
C LEU A 162 -29.13 -12.85 -18.94
N GLN A 163 -29.99 -12.78 -17.90
CA GLN A 163 -30.60 -11.53 -17.47
C GLN A 163 -29.55 -10.49 -17.09
N GLN A 164 -28.57 -10.81 -16.25
CA GLN A 164 -27.51 -9.87 -15.89
C GLN A 164 -26.77 -9.38 -17.13
N THR A 165 -26.39 -10.29 -18.05
CA THR A 165 -25.68 -9.91 -19.29
C THR A 165 -26.51 -8.97 -20.19
N LEU A 166 -27.83 -9.14 -20.25
CA LEU A 166 -28.73 -8.27 -21.02
C LEU A 166 -28.97 -6.95 -20.28
N HIS A 167 -29.17 -6.99 -18.97
CA HIS A 167 -29.35 -5.82 -18.11
C HIS A 167 -28.13 -4.90 -18.16
N ASP A 168 -26.92 -5.47 -18.02
CA ASP A 168 -25.65 -4.73 -18.11
C ASP A 168 -25.56 -4.01 -19.46
N LYS A 169 -25.75 -4.73 -20.57
CA LYS A 169 -25.66 -4.17 -21.93
C LYS A 169 -26.70 -3.08 -22.20
N LEU A 170 -27.96 -3.30 -21.83
CA LEU A 170 -29.03 -2.30 -22.01
C LEU A 170 -28.78 -1.08 -21.12
N THR A 171 -28.28 -1.27 -19.91
CA THR A 171 -27.91 -0.16 -19.01
C THR A 171 -26.74 0.63 -19.60
N THR A 172 -25.71 -0.03 -20.14
CA THR A 172 -24.59 0.63 -20.81
C THR A 172 -25.05 1.54 -21.94
N ILE A 173 -25.93 1.05 -22.84
CA ILE A 173 -26.53 1.85 -23.91
C ILE A 173 -27.26 3.09 -23.33
N LEU A 174 -28.11 2.89 -22.31
CA LEU A 174 -28.87 3.97 -21.67
C LEU A 174 -28.01 5.00 -20.92
N THR A 175 -26.79 4.64 -20.50
CA THR A 175 -25.87 5.54 -19.80
C THR A 175 -24.85 6.22 -20.71
N GLU A 176 -24.55 5.63 -21.87
CA GLU A 176 -23.59 6.18 -22.83
C GLU A 176 -24.23 7.20 -23.77
N PHE A 177 -25.48 6.98 -24.20
CA PHE A 177 -26.18 7.92 -25.08
C PHE A 177 -26.52 9.25 -24.35
N PRO A 178 -26.24 10.40 -24.96
CA PRO A 178 -26.50 11.70 -24.34
C PRO A 178 -28.00 11.98 -24.20
N LYS A 179 -28.45 12.27 -22.98
CA LYS A 179 -29.82 12.73 -22.75
C LYS A 179 -29.96 14.19 -23.16
N MET A 180 -30.72 14.49 -24.21
CA MET A 180 -30.86 15.85 -24.75
C MET A 180 -31.30 16.92 -23.72
N GLU A 181 -31.99 16.54 -22.64
CA GLU A 181 -32.38 17.46 -21.55
C GLU A 181 -31.21 17.87 -20.64
N ASP A 182 -30.19 17.01 -20.50
CA ASP A 182 -29.02 17.24 -19.65
C ASP A 182 -27.84 17.89 -20.43
N VAL A 183 -27.96 18.04 -21.77
CA VAL A 183 -26.90 18.62 -22.63
C VAL A 183 -27.16 20.11 -22.88
N HIS A 184 -26.09 20.88 -23.13
CA HIS A 184 -26.17 22.29 -23.53
C HIS A 184 -27.13 22.53 -24.73
N PRO A 185 -27.96 23.60 -24.71
CA PRO A 185 -28.99 23.86 -25.73
C PRO A 185 -28.52 23.73 -27.20
N PHE A 186 -27.37 24.30 -27.55
CA PHE A 186 -26.73 24.11 -28.87
C PHE A 186 -26.76 22.66 -29.37
N TYR A 187 -26.35 21.71 -28.52
CA TYR A 187 -26.29 20.30 -28.87
C TYR A 187 -27.65 19.62 -28.78
N ALA A 188 -28.53 20.05 -27.87
CA ALA A 188 -29.89 19.54 -27.78
C ALA A 188 -30.68 19.86 -29.07
N ASP A 189 -30.58 21.08 -29.56
CA ASP A 189 -31.25 21.52 -30.80
C ASP A 189 -30.57 20.95 -32.05
N LEU A 190 -29.23 20.87 -32.09
CA LEU A 190 -28.51 20.19 -33.16
C LEU A 190 -28.92 18.70 -33.24
N MET A 191 -29.08 18.02 -32.11
CA MET A 191 -29.60 16.65 -32.07
C MET A 191 -31.08 16.55 -32.47
N ASN A 192 -31.91 17.53 -32.10
CA ASN A 192 -33.31 17.60 -32.52
C ASN A 192 -33.43 17.65 -34.06
N ILE A 193 -32.64 18.52 -34.70
CA ILE A 193 -32.59 18.69 -36.16
C ILE A 193 -32.05 17.44 -36.86
N LEU A 194 -31.00 16.81 -36.31
CA LEU A 194 -30.32 15.68 -36.96
C LEU A 194 -31.02 14.33 -36.78
N TYR A 195 -31.71 14.12 -35.66
CA TYR A 195 -32.14 12.77 -35.24
C TYR A 195 -33.63 12.63 -34.89
N ASP A 196 -34.39 13.73 -34.88
CA ASP A 196 -35.71 13.85 -34.24
C ASP A 196 -35.66 13.52 -32.73
N ARG A 197 -35.88 14.56 -31.91
CA ARG A 197 -35.90 14.46 -30.45
C ARG A 197 -36.89 13.41 -29.95
N ASP A 198 -38.04 13.28 -30.57
CA ASP A 198 -39.12 12.44 -30.07
C ASP A 198 -38.89 10.98 -30.48
N HIS A 199 -38.45 10.70 -31.71
CA HIS A 199 -37.99 9.36 -32.11
C HIS A 199 -36.82 8.87 -31.25
N TYR A 200 -35.84 9.73 -30.97
CA TYR A 200 -34.69 9.41 -30.13
C TYR A 200 -35.11 9.04 -28.69
N LYS A 201 -35.97 9.85 -28.06
CA LYS A 201 -36.50 9.57 -26.72
C LYS A 201 -37.33 8.28 -26.69
N ILE A 202 -38.15 8.03 -27.70
CA ILE A 202 -38.95 6.80 -27.81
C ILE A 202 -38.05 5.57 -27.92
N ALA A 203 -36.98 5.61 -28.73
CA ALA A 203 -36.04 4.50 -28.88
C ALA A 203 -35.33 4.16 -27.56
N LEU A 204 -34.82 5.16 -26.82
CA LEU A 204 -34.23 4.93 -25.49
C LEU A 204 -35.27 4.50 -24.44
N GLY A 205 -36.49 5.03 -24.48
CA GLY A 205 -37.60 4.59 -23.63
C GLY A 205 -37.97 3.12 -23.83
N GLN A 206 -37.96 2.66 -25.08
CA GLN A 206 -38.15 1.25 -25.44
C GLN A 206 -36.99 0.37 -24.91
N MET A 207 -35.74 0.83 -24.97
CA MET A 207 -34.59 0.12 -24.37
C MET A 207 -34.74 -0.05 -22.85
N ASN A 208 -35.13 1.02 -22.15
CA ASN A 208 -35.35 0.95 -20.70
C ASN A 208 -36.54 0.05 -20.32
N THR A 209 -37.62 0.12 -21.08
CA THR A 209 -38.78 -0.77 -20.91
C THR A 209 -38.39 -2.24 -21.12
N ALA A 210 -37.62 -2.54 -22.17
CA ALA A 210 -37.12 -3.89 -22.44
C ALA A 210 -36.23 -4.42 -21.31
N ARG A 211 -35.35 -3.58 -20.73
CA ARG A 211 -34.53 -3.91 -19.56
C ARG A 211 -35.40 -4.34 -18.37
N HIS A 212 -36.39 -3.53 -18.01
CA HIS A 212 -37.30 -3.84 -16.89
C HIS A 212 -38.14 -5.11 -17.13
N LEU A 213 -38.60 -5.35 -18.37
CA LEU A 213 -39.31 -6.58 -18.74
C LEU A 213 -38.43 -7.83 -18.63
N ILE A 214 -37.16 -7.77 -19.05
CA ILE A 214 -36.19 -8.86 -18.90
C ILE A 214 -35.94 -9.19 -17.43
N ASP A 215 -35.79 -8.17 -16.57
CA ASP A 215 -35.63 -8.34 -15.12
C ASP A 215 -36.91 -8.90 -14.45
N GLY A 216 -38.09 -8.54 -14.97
CA GLY A 216 -39.37 -9.12 -14.58
C GLY A 216 -39.44 -10.62 -14.87
N VAL A 217 -39.22 -11.00 -16.13
CA VAL A 217 -39.20 -12.41 -16.59
C VAL A 217 -38.17 -13.23 -15.80
N ALA A 218 -36.97 -12.70 -15.54
CA ALA A 218 -35.96 -13.42 -14.77
C ALA A 218 -36.44 -13.73 -13.34
N ARG A 219 -37.04 -12.75 -12.65
CA ARG A 219 -37.57 -12.92 -11.29
C ARG A 219 -38.72 -13.93 -11.26
N GLU A 220 -39.62 -13.88 -12.24
CA GLU A 220 -40.72 -14.83 -12.42
C GLU A 220 -40.21 -16.28 -12.57
N TYR A 221 -39.37 -16.56 -13.57
CA TYR A 221 -38.89 -17.92 -13.82
C TYR A 221 -37.94 -18.45 -12.76
N VAL A 222 -37.13 -17.61 -12.10
CA VAL A 222 -36.32 -18.02 -10.94
C VAL A 222 -37.22 -18.37 -9.75
N ARG A 223 -38.39 -17.73 -9.58
CA ARG A 223 -39.38 -18.12 -8.57
C ARG A 223 -40.01 -19.47 -8.90
N LEU A 224 -40.42 -19.69 -10.16
CA LEU A 224 -40.99 -20.96 -10.62
C LEU A 224 -39.99 -22.14 -10.51
N LEU A 225 -38.71 -21.90 -10.81
CA LEU A 225 -37.62 -22.89 -10.67
C LEU A 225 -37.36 -23.32 -9.21
N LYS A 226 -37.92 -22.65 -8.20
CA LYS A 226 -37.83 -23.14 -6.81
C LYS A 226 -38.69 -24.39 -6.57
N TYR A 227 -39.80 -24.52 -7.29
CA TYR A 227 -40.82 -25.56 -7.08
C TYR A 227 -40.73 -26.73 -8.07
N SER A 228 -39.84 -26.66 -9.07
CA SER A 228 -39.71 -27.71 -10.08
C SER A 228 -39.11 -29.01 -9.54
N ASP A 229 -39.89 -30.09 -9.59
CA ASP A 229 -39.59 -31.47 -9.21
C ASP A 229 -38.44 -32.16 -9.95
N SER A 230 -38.30 -31.91 -11.25
CA SER A 230 -37.56 -32.79 -12.17
C SER A 230 -36.58 -32.03 -13.08
N LEU A 231 -35.56 -32.73 -13.58
CA LEU A 231 -34.63 -32.21 -14.60
C LEU A 231 -35.38 -31.69 -15.83
N TYR A 232 -36.41 -32.42 -16.28
CA TYR A 232 -37.21 -32.05 -17.46
C TYR A 232 -37.95 -30.73 -17.24
N ARG A 233 -38.71 -30.62 -16.14
CA ARG A 233 -39.43 -29.38 -15.77
C ARG A 233 -38.48 -28.19 -15.63
N CYS A 234 -37.32 -28.38 -15.01
CA CYS A 234 -36.27 -27.34 -14.92
C CYS A 234 -35.72 -26.93 -16.30
N LYS A 235 -35.45 -27.90 -17.19
CA LYS A 235 -34.93 -27.66 -18.55
C LYS A 235 -35.93 -26.87 -19.40
N THR A 236 -37.22 -27.21 -19.29
CA THR A 236 -38.32 -26.54 -20.00
C THR A 236 -38.54 -25.12 -19.49
N LEU A 237 -38.62 -24.91 -18.17
CA LEU A 237 -38.69 -23.56 -17.57
C LEU A 237 -37.51 -22.68 -18.01
N LYS A 238 -36.29 -23.23 -18.03
CA LYS A 238 -35.11 -22.51 -18.55
C LYS A 238 -35.25 -22.17 -20.03
N ARG A 239 -35.73 -23.08 -20.89
CA ARG A 239 -35.95 -22.78 -22.32
C ARG A 239 -36.96 -21.64 -22.49
N ALA A 240 -38.08 -21.69 -21.78
CA ALA A 240 -39.11 -20.65 -21.81
C ALA A 240 -38.57 -19.29 -21.33
N ALA A 241 -37.81 -19.26 -20.22
CA ALA A 241 -37.22 -18.04 -19.69
C ALA A 241 -36.27 -17.35 -20.69
N LEU A 242 -35.28 -18.08 -21.21
CA LEU A 242 -34.32 -17.52 -22.18
C LEU A 242 -35.03 -17.12 -23.48
N GLY A 243 -36.02 -17.91 -23.93
CA GLY A 243 -36.83 -17.62 -25.12
C GLY A 243 -37.66 -16.33 -24.97
N ARG A 244 -38.31 -16.11 -23.83
CA ARG A 244 -39.06 -14.86 -23.56
C ARG A 244 -38.13 -13.64 -23.51
N MET A 245 -36.95 -13.75 -22.88
CA MET A 245 -35.95 -12.67 -22.86
C MET A 245 -35.46 -12.31 -24.27
N VAL A 246 -35.14 -13.32 -25.09
CA VAL A 246 -34.73 -13.11 -26.49
C VAL A 246 -35.88 -12.56 -27.35
N LYS A 247 -37.13 -12.98 -27.13
CA LYS A 247 -38.31 -12.42 -27.82
C LYS A 247 -38.53 -10.93 -27.48
N ILE A 248 -38.33 -10.53 -26.22
CA ILE A 248 -38.37 -9.11 -25.82
C ILE A 248 -37.29 -8.31 -26.56
N LEU A 249 -36.07 -8.84 -26.67
CA LEU A 249 -34.97 -8.19 -27.39
C LEU A 249 -35.27 -8.05 -28.90
N ARG A 250 -35.71 -9.13 -29.56
CA ARG A 250 -36.03 -9.12 -31.00
C ARG A 250 -37.17 -8.16 -31.36
N ARG A 251 -38.12 -7.90 -30.44
CA ARG A 251 -39.21 -6.92 -30.65
C ARG A 251 -38.69 -5.49 -30.88
N GLN A 252 -37.51 -5.14 -30.35
CA GLN A 252 -36.95 -3.79 -30.45
C GLN A 252 -35.95 -3.63 -31.60
N LYS A 253 -36.06 -4.44 -32.68
CA LYS A 253 -35.08 -4.42 -33.79
C LYS A 253 -34.89 -3.02 -34.37
N SER A 254 -35.98 -2.32 -34.69
CA SER A 254 -35.95 -0.99 -35.31
C SER A 254 -35.23 0.04 -34.44
N SER A 255 -35.51 0.10 -33.14
CA SER A 255 -34.87 1.06 -32.23
C SER A 255 -33.38 0.77 -32.01
N PHE A 256 -32.95 -0.50 -32.05
CA PHE A 256 -31.51 -0.83 -32.05
C PHE A 256 -30.81 -0.40 -33.35
N GLU A 257 -31.47 -0.57 -34.50
CA GLU A 257 -30.94 -0.23 -35.82
C GLU A 257 -30.82 1.29 -35.99
N TYR A 258 -31.86 2.04 -35.62
CA TYR A 258 -31.84 3.50 -35.54
C TYR A 258 -30.76 4.01 -34.56
N LEU A 259 -30.67 3.48 -33.33
CA LEU A 259 -29.68 3.95 -32.36
C LEU A 259 -28.24 3.69 -32.82
N GLU A 260 -27.96 2.60 -33.55
CA GLU A 260 -26.63 2.36 -34.14
C GLU A 260 -26.32 3.32 -35.30
N GLN A 261 -27.31 3.67 -36.14
CA GLN A 261 -27.14 4.72 -37.17
C GLN A 261 -26.83 6.08 -36.52
N VAL A 262 -27.61 6.47 -35.50
CA VAL A 262 -27.37 7.69 -34.71
C VAL A 262 -25.99 7.66 -34.09
N ARG A 263 -25.56 6.53 -33.48
CA ARG A 263 -24.22 6.37 -32.89
C ARG A 263 -23.10 6.60 -33.91
N GLN A 264 -23.24 6.06 -35.12
CA GLN A 264 -22.25 6.19 -36.18
C GLN A 264 -22.14 7.63 -36.69
N HIS A 265 -23.26 8.33 -36.84
CA HIS A 265 -23.27 9.74 -37.23
C HIS A 265 -22.73 10.65 -36.11
N LEU A 266 -23.20 10.45 -34.88
CA LEU A 266 -22.79 11.19 -33.69
C LEU A 266 -21.28 11.05 -33.42
N SER A 267 -20.70 9.88 -33.69
CA SER A 267 -19.24 9.64 -33.61
C SER A 267 -18.40 10.42 -34.63
N ARG A 268 -19.01 11.01 -35.66
CA ARG A 268 -18.34 11.84 -36.69
C ARG A 268 -18.57 13.34 -36.50
N LEU A 269 -19.50 13.75 -35.64
CA LEU A 269 -19.75 15.16 -35.38
C LEU A 269 -18.54 15.82 -34.70
N PRO A 270 -18.14 17.04 -35.10
CA PRO A 270 -17.00 17.72 -34.51
C PRO A 270 -17.28 18.17 -33.07
N SER A 271 -16.22 18.19 -32.25
CA SER A 271 -16.27 18.69 -30.88
C SER A 271 -16.19 20.21 -30.84
N ILE A 272 -17.34 20.87 -30.65
CA ILE A 272 -17.49 22.32 -30.51
C ILE A 272 -17.70 22.62 -29.02
N ASP A 273 -16.97 23.59 -28.47
CA ASP A 273 -17.26 24.07 -27.10
C ASP A 273 -18.00 25.42 -27.19
N PRO A 274 -19.31 25.46 -26.90
CA PRO A 274 -20.13 26.67 -27.06
C PRO A 274 -19.73 27.81 -26.12
N ASN A 275 -18.90 27.54 -25.10
CA ASN A 275 -18.39 28.54 -24.18
C ASN A 275 -16.96 29.00 -24.52
N THR A 276 -16.27 28.40 -25.49
CA THR A 276 -14.93 28.84 -25.92
C THR A 276 -14.99 30.03 -26.87
N ARG A 277 -13.82 30.48 -27.35
CA ARG A 277 -13.70 31.59 -28.30
C ARG A 277 -13.87 31.03 -29.70
N THR A 278 -14.90 31.52 -30.38
CA THR A 278 -15.34 30.98 -31.65
C THR A 278 -15.44 32.12 -32.67
N LEU A 279 -14.98 31.87 -33.89
CA LEU A 279 -15.32 32.65 -35.08
C LEU A 279 -16.27 31.79 -35.91
N ILE A 280 -17.33 32.38 -36.46
CA ILE A 280 -18.27 31.69 -37.35
C ILE A 280 -18.20 32.38 -38.72
N LEU A 281 -17.97 31.58 -39.76
CA LEU A 281 -17.97 32.02 -41.16
C LEU A 281 -19.38 31.85 -41.74
N CYS A 282 -19.99 32.94 -42.22
CA CYS A 282 -21.32 32.94 -42.83
C CYS A 282 -21.30 33.66 -44.19
N GLY A 283 -22.34 33.46 -44.99
CA GLY A 283 -22.43 33.97 -46.37
C GLY A 283 -22.94 32.90 -47.34
N PHE A 284 -23.22 33.31 -48.58
CA PHE A 284 -23.73 32.45 -49.65
C PHE A 284 -22.80 31.25 -49.95
N PRO A 285 -23.28 30.19 -50.64
CA PRO A 285 -22.40 29.19 -51.26
C PRO A 285 -21.34 29.85 -52.18
N ASN A 286 -20.25 29.16 -52.49
CA ASN A 286 -19.23 29.59 -53.46
C ASN A 286 -18.47 30.92 -53.20
N VAL A 287 -18.79 31.69 -52.15
CA VAL A 287 -18.06 32.93 -51.76
C VAL A 287 -16.65 32.69 -51.18
N GLY A 288 -16.25 31.44 -50.93
CA GLY A 288 -14.90 31.08 -50.47
C GLY A 288 -14.70 30.90 -48.96
N LYS A 289 -15.76 30.73 -48.16
CA LYS A 289 -15.68 30.45 -46.70
C LYS A 289 -14.77 29.26 -46.36
N SER A 290 -14.95 28.14 -47.06
CA SER A 290 -14.16 26.91 -46.86
C SER A 290 -12.69 27.09 -47.29
N SER A 291 -12.40 27.97 -48.25
CA SER A 291 -11.02 28.37 -48.57
C SER A 291 -10.39 29.21 -47.45
N PHE A 292 -11.16 30.12 -46.84
CA PHE A 292 -10.69 30.97 -45.74
C PHE A 292 -10.29 30.13 -44.50
N ILE A 293 -11.11 29.15 -44.11
CA ILE A 293 -10.78 28.27 -42.97
C ILE A 293 -9.53 27.40 -43.24
N ASN A 294 -9.30 26.95 -44.48
CA ASN A 294 -8.10 26.20 -44.85
C ASN A 294 -6.82 27.06 -44.88
N LYS A 295 -6.94 28.38 -45.10
CA LYS A 295 -5.81 29.33 -45.02
C LYS A 295 -5.53 29.79 -43.59
N VAL A 296 -6.56 30.00 -42.79
CA VAL A 296 -6.45 30.48 -41.40
C VAL A 296 -6.13 29.37 -40.39
N THR A 297 -6.50 28.13 -40.70
CA THR A 297 -6.38 26.98 -39.79
C THR A 297 -5.76 25.77 -40.50
N ARG A 298 -5.35 24.75 -39.75
CA ARG A 298 -4.92 23.45 -40.32
C ARG A 298 -6.07 22.48 -40.61
N ALA A 299 -7.27 23.01 -40.85
CA ALA A 299 -8.38 22.20 -41.34
C ALA A 299 -8.18 21.88 -42.82
N ASP A 300 -8.69 20.73 -43.24
CA ASP A 300 -8.73 20.30 -44.64
C ASP A 300 -10.20 20.10 -45.01
N VAL A 301 -10.85 21.19 -45.43
CA VAL A 301 -12.26 21.22 -45.87
C VAL A 301 -12.28 21.17 -47.40
N GLU A 302 -13.04 20.25 -47.97
CA GLU A 302 -13.18 20.13 -49.43
C GLU A 302 -13.78 21.41 -50.05
N VAL A 303 -13.04 22.02 -50.97
CA VAL A 303 -13.48 23.17 -51.76
C VAL A 303 -13.79 22.70 -53.18
N GLN A 304 -15.01 22.94 -53.65
CA GLN A 304 -15.47 22.67 -55.02
C GLN A 304 -16.37 23.82 -55.48
N PRO A 305 -16.53 24.07 -56.79
CA PRO A 305 -17.24 25.24 -57.32
C PRO A 305 -18.77 25.13 -57.33
N TYR A 306 -19.36 24.08 -56.72
CA TYR A 306 -20.80 23.88 -56.66
C TYR A 306 -21.35 24.08 -55.25
N ALA A 307 -22.60 24.54 -55.13
CA ALA A 307 -23.26 24.72 -53.85
C ALA A 307 -23.41 23.40 -53.06
N PHE A 308 -23.53 23.51 -51.73
CA PHE A 308 -23.66 22.38 -50.78
C PHE A 308 -22.47 21.41 -50.71
N THR A 309 -21.25 21.90 -50.99
CA THR A 309 -19.97 21.24 -50.61
C THR A 309 -19.95 20.85 -49.13
N THR A 310 -20.15 21.82 -48.24
CA THR A 310 -20.21 21.61 -46.80
C THR A 310 -21.64 21.30 -46.35
N LYS A 311 -21.96 20.02 -46.09
CA LYS A 311 -23.29 19.56 -45.61
C LYS A 311 -23.44 19.51 -44.09
N SER A 312 -22.35 19.77 -43.37
CA SER A 312 -22.25 19.79 -41.91
C SER A 312 -21.35 20.93 -41.48
N LEU A 313 -21.49 21.38 -40.23
CA LEU A 313 -20.54 22.30 -39.60
C LEU A 313 -19.14 21.68 -39.57
N TYR A 314 -18.11 22.40 -40.03
CA TYR A 314 -16.71 22.03 -39.88
C TYR A 314 -16.02 22.91 -38.83
N VAL A 315 -15.01 22.38 -38.14
CA VAL A 315 -14.29 23.08 -37.08
C VAL A 315 -12.80 23.05 -37.35
N GLY A 316 -12.25 24.23 -37.65
CA GLY A 316 -10.83 24.51 -37.66
C GLY A 316 -10.38 25.05 -36.30
N HIS A 317 -9.09 24.91 -36.03
CA HIS A 317 -8.48 25.46 -34.84
C HIS A 317 -7.25 26.29 -35.19
N MET A 318 -7.12 27.45 -34.54
CA MET A 318 -5.98 28.35 -34.66
C MET A 318 -5.55 28.83 -33.27
N ASP A 319 -4.33 29.32 -33.17
CA ASP A 319 -3.77 29.93 -31.97
C ASP A 319 -3.50 31.41 -32.26
N TYR A 320 -4.08 32.30 -31.46
CA TYR A 320 -3.92 33.76 -31.58
C TYR A 320 -3.81 34.39 -30.19
N ARG A 321 -2.82 35.28 -30.01
CA ARG A 321 -2.42 35.86 -28.70
C ARG A 321 -2.25 34.79 -27.59
N TYR A 322 -1.61 33.66 -27.92
CA TYR A 322 -1.42 32.49 -27.04
C TYR A 322 -2.71 31.83 -26.52
N LEU A 323 -3.85 32.09 -27.16
CA LEU A 323 -5.14 31.50 -26.85
C LEU A 323 -5.59 30.60 -27.99
N ARG A 324 -6.23 29.47 -27.64
CA ARG A 324 -6.88 28.58 -28.61
C ARG A 324 -8.21 29.18 -29.06
N TRP A 325 -8.44 29.19 -30.36
CA TRP A 325 -9.67 29.62 -31.02
C TRP A 325 -10.27 28.46 -31.83
N GLN A 326 -11.60 28.49 -31.97
CA GLN A 326 -12.35 27.62 -32.85
C GLN A 326 -12.84 28.47 -34.03
N VAL A 327 -12.61 28.03 -35.26
CA VAL A 327 -13.20 28.64 -36.46
C VAL A 327 -14.21 27.63 -36.98
N ILE A 328 -15.47 28.04 -37.09
CA ILE A 328 -16.55 27.18 -37.56
C ILE A 328 -16.95 27.63 -38.95
N ASP A 329 -16.81 26.75 -39.93
CA ASP A 329 -17.38 26.94 -41.25
C ASP A 329 -18.82 26.44 -41.24
N THR A 330 -19.77 27.32 -41.59
CA THR A 330 -21.17 26.93 -41.73
C THR A 330 -21.50 26.62 -43.18
N PRO A 331 -22.37 25.62 -43.44
CA PRO A 331 -23.04 25.50 -44.73
C PRO A 331 -23.55 26.85 -45.25
N GLY A 332 -23.48 27.07 -46.56
CA GLY A 332 -24.05 28.27 -47.18
C GLY A 332 -25.52 28.42 -46.80
N ILE A 333 -25.89 29.59 -46.31
CA ILE A 333 -27.26 29.92 -45.93
C ILE A 333 -27.92 30.57 -47.15
N LEU A 334 -29.10 30.09 -47.56
CA LEU A 334 -29.90 30.73 -48.62
C LEU A 334 -31.00 31.63 -48.02
N ASP A 335 -31.54 32.52 -48.85
CA ASP A 335 -32.56 33.50 -48.46
C ASP A 335 -33.98 32.88 -48.37
N HIS A 336 -34.11 31.81 -47.60
CA HIS A 336 -35.39 31.14 -47.33
C HIS A 336 -35.94 31.57 -45.95
N PRO A 337 -37.28 31.74 -45.80
CA PRO A 337 -37.92 31.91 -44.50
C PRO A 337 -37.57 30.77 -43.54
N LEU A 338 -37.46 31.06 -42.24
CA LEU A 338 -36.98 30.10 -41.22
C LEU A 338 -37.76 28.77 -41.23
N GLU A 339 -39.06 28.80 -41.52
CA GLU A 339 -39.94 27.63 -41.57
C GLU A 339 -39.69 26.70 -42.78
N GLN A 340 -39.05 27.21 -43.83
CA GLN A 340 -38.78 26.49 -45.10
C GLN A 340 -37.30 26.10 -45.26
N ARG A 341 -36.48 26.30 -44.23
CA ARG A 341 -35.05 25.97 -44.25
C ARG A 341 -34.80 24.48 -44.11
N ASN A 342 -33.85 23.98 -44.89
CA ASN A 342 -33.42 22.60 -44.86
C ASN A 342 -32.70 22.25 -43.55
N THR A 343 -32.61 20.96 -43.21
CA THR A 343 -31.89 20.48 -42.02
C THR A 343 -30.41 20.90 -42.00
N ILE A 344 -29.78 21.09 -43.17
CA ILE A 344 -28.41 21.60 -43.31
C ILE A 344 -28.33 23.08 -42.91
N GLU A 345 -29.26 23.90 -43.39
CA GLU A 345 -29.32 25.34 -43.09
C GLU A 345 -29.71 25.59 -41.63
N MET A 346 -30.60 24.76 -41.08
CA MET A 346 -30.99 24.84 -39.68
C MET A 346 -29.81 24.58 -38.73
N GLN A 347 -28.82 23.73 -39.09
CA GLN A 347 -27.58 23.59 -38.32
C GLN A 347 -26.79 24.91 -38.24
N ALA A 348 -26.71 25.66 -39.35
CA ALA A 348 -26.08 26.97 -39.38
C ALA A 348 -26.84 27.98 -38.51
N VAL A 349 -28.17 27.97 -38.55
CA VAL A 349 -29.02 28.77 -37.64
C VAL A 349 -28.82 28.39 -36.17
N THR A 350 -28.73 27.11 -35.82
CA THR A 350 -28.48 26.67 -34.42
C THR A 350 -27.11 27.12 -33.92
N ALA A 351 -26.08 27.07 -34.76
CA ALA A 351 -24.75 27.62 -34.47
C ALA A 351 -24.80 29.13 -34.28
N LEU A 352 -25.43 29.86 -35.22
CA LEU A 352 -25.62 31.30 -35.17
C LEU A 352 -26.46 31.77 -33.98
N GLY A 353 -27.43 30.99 -33.50
CA GLY A 353 -28.19 31.31 -32.29
C GLY A 353 -27.34 31.13 -31.02
N HIS A 354 -26.88 29.90 -30.77
CA HIS A 354 -26.38 29.50 -29.46
C HIS A 354 -24.92 29.87 -29.17
N LEU A 355 -24.06 29.96 -30.18
CA LEU A 355 -22.63 30.11 -29.97
C LEU A 355 -22.25 31.57 -29.68
N LYS A 356 -21.37 31.77 -28.70
CA LYS A 356 -20.85 33.09 -28.29
C LYS A 356 -19.59 33.44 -29.09
N ALA A 357 -19.81 33.74 -30.36
CA ALA A 357 -18.79 33.93 -31.37
C ALA A 357 -18.67 35.38 -31.87
N SER A 358 -17.57 35.67 -32.58
CA SER A 358 -17.56 36.73 -33.60
C SER A 358 -18.09 36.16 -34.89
N ILE A 359 -18.83 36.97 -35.66
CA ILE A 359 -19.41 36.56 -36.93
C ILE A 359 -18.63 37.25 -38.05
N LEU A 360 -18.15 36.45 -39.00
CA LEU A 360 -17.47 36.91 -40.21
C LEU A 360 -18.41 36.59 -41.38
N TYR A 361 -19.03 37.62 -41.94
CA TYR A 361 -19.85 37.49 -43.12
C TYR A 361 -18.97 37.68 -44.36
N ILE A 362 -18.78 36.62 -45.13
CA ILE A 362 -17.97 36.63 -46.35
C ILE A 362 -18.88 36.92 -47.54
N MET A 363 -18.58 38.00 -48.24
CA MET A 363 -19.21 38.41 -49.48
C MET A 363 -18.25 38.22 -50.65
N ASP A 364 -18.79 38.04 -51.84
CA ASP A 364 -18.05 37.97 -53.10
C ASP A 364 -18.31 39.23 -53.93
N ILE A 365 -17.27 40.03 -54.16
CA ILE A 365 -17.35 41.26 -54.98
C ILE A 365 -17.53 40.91 -56.47
N SER A 366 -16.98 39.78 -56.91
CA SER A 366 -16.87 39.42 -58.33
C SER A 366 -18.14 38.82 -58.94
N GLU A 367 -19.19 38.64 -58.13
CA GLU A 367 -20.46 37.96 -58.47
C GLU A 367 -20.31 36.51 -59.01
N LEU A 368 -19.11 35.93 -58.95
CA LEU A 368 -18.78 34.54 -59.30
C LEU A 368 -19.38 33.48 -58.34
N CYS A 369 -20.31 33.87 -57.47
CA CYS A 369 -21.04 32.99 -56.56
C CYS A 369 -22.51 32.79 -56.96
N ASP A 370 -22.85 33.07 -58.23
CA ASP A 370 -24.21 32.99 -58.81
C ASP A 370 -25.25 33.93 -58.16
N HIS A 371 -24.79 34.93 -57.39
CA HIS A 371 -25.63 35.86 -56.62
C HIS A 371 -25.09 37.28 -56.65
N SER A 372 -25.94 38.25 -56.99
CA SER A 372 -25.55 39.67 -57.04
C SER A 372 -25.27 40.26 -55.66
N ILE A 373 -24.50 41.35 -55.61
CA ILE A 373 -24.17 42.05 -54.36
C ILE A 373 -25.45 42.43 -53.57
N GLU A 374 -26.52 42.84 -54.25
CA GLU A 374 -27.81 43.15 -53.61
C GLU A 374 -28.44 41.95 -52.89
N GLN A 375 -28.39 40.76 -53.50
CA GLN A 375 -28.88 39.52 -52.87
C GLN A 375 -28.03 39.15 -51.65
N GLN A 376 -26.71 39.37 -51.73
CA GLN A 376 -25.78 39.17 -50.62
C GLN A 376 -26.09 40.11 -49.44
N ILE A 377 -26.47 41.35 -49.70
CA ILE A 377 -26.87 42.33 -48.67
C ILE A 377 -28.24 41.96 -48.08
N LYS A 378 -29.22 41.60 -48.91
CA LYS A 378 -30.55 41.19 -48.44
C LYS A 378 -30.51 39.96 -47.53
N LEU A 379 -29.66 38.97 -47.85
CA LEU A 379 -29.43 37.83 -46.96
C LEU A 379 -28.85 38.29 -45.62
N PHE A 380 -27.91 39.23 -45.61
CA PHE A 380 -27.32 39.79 -44.39
C PHE A 380 -28.39 40.45 -43.51
N GLU A 381 -29.24 41.32 -44.08
CA GLU A 381 -30.36 41.96 -43.39
C GLU A 381 -31.31 40.93 -42.76
N ASN A 382 -31.66 39.87 -43.51
CA ASN A 382 -32.54 38.80 -43.04
C ASN A 382 -31.95 37.93 -41.91
N ILE A 383 -30.62 37.83 -41.78
CA ILE A 383 -29.95 37.11 -40.68
C ILE A 383 -29.45 38.02 -39.55
N GLN A 384 -29.42 39.34 -39.75
CA GLN A 384 -29.00 40.35 -38.78
C GLN A 384 -29.67 40.19 -37.39
N PRO A 385 -30.97 39.83 -37.26
CA PRO A 385 -31.58 39.60 -35.94
C PRO A 385 -30.92 38.50 -35.10
N LEU A 386 -30.27 37.51 -35.73
CA LEU A 386 -29.53 36.43 -35.05
C LEU A 386 -28.17 36.91 -34.49
N PHE A 387 -27.70 38.08 -34.92
CA PHE A 387 -26.38 38.62 -34.56
C PHE A 387 -26.40 39.45 -33.27
N ALA A 388 -27.56 39.60 -32.62
CA ALA A 388 -27.72 40.35 -31.38
C ALA A 388 -26.66 39.96 -30.32
N ASN A 389 -25.95 40.96 -29.78
CA ASN A 389 -24.86 40.83 -28.80
C ASN A 389 -23.59 40.09 -29.30
N LYS A 390 -23.35 40.05 -30.62
CA LYS A 390 -22.17 39.44 -31.24
C LYS A 390 -21.45 40.47 -32.12
N PRO A 391 -20.12 40.56 -32.10
CA PRO A 391 -19.39 41.43 -33.02
C PRO A 391 -19.42 40.83 -34.44
N VAL A 392 -19.75 41.67 -35.41
CA VAL A 392 -19.94 41.31 -36.83
C VAL A 392 -18.89 42.01 -37.68
N PHE A 393 -18.33 41.30 -38.63
CA PHE A 393 -17.34 41.80 -39.59
C PHE A 393 -17.73 41.34 -40.99
N ILE A 394 -17.49 42.18 -42.00
CA ILE A 394 -17.74 41.85 -43.41
C ILE A 394 -16.39 41.69 -44.10
N GLY A 395 -16.16 40.50 -44.65
CA GLY A 395 -14.98 40.16 -45.45
C GLY A 395 -15.36 40.14 -46.93
N LEU A 396 -14.87 41.10 -47.71
CA LEU A 396 -15.06 41.14 -49.15
C LEU A 396 -13.98 40.28 -49.83
N ASN A 397 -14.35 39.10 -50.31
CA ASN A 397 -13.44 38.13 -50.92
C ASN A 397 -13.33 38.28 -52.45
N LYS A 398 -12.31 37.62 -53.04
CA LYS A 398 -11.98 37.60 -54.48
C LYS A 398 -11.52 38.95 -55.06
N ILE A 399 -10.83 39.76 -54.25
CA ILE A 399 -10.25 41.05 -54.69
C ILE A 399 -9.16 40.92 -55.77
N ASP A 400 -8.67 39.69 -55.99
CA ASP A 400 -7.80 39.32 -57.11
C ASP A 400 -8.49 39.36 -58.47
N VAL A 401 -9.83 39.29 -58.50
CA VAL A 401 -10.65 39.41 -59.71
C VAL A 401 -11.18 40.84 -59.89
N LEU A 402 -11.73 41.44 -58.82
CA LEU A 402 -12.32 42.78 -58.84
C LEU A 402 -12.07 43.49 -57.51
N ARG A 403 -11.39 44.64 -57.52
CA ARG A 403 -11.12 45.44 -56.31
C ARG A 403 -12.28 46.40 -56.04
N ARG A 404 -12.46 46.80 -54.76
CA ARG A 404 -13.53 47.72 -54.33
C ARG A 404 -13.52 49.06 -55.06
N LYS A 405 -12.35 49.54 -55.50
CA LYS A 405 -12.18 50.80 -56.23
C LYS A 405 -12.78 50.79 -57.63
N ASP A 406 -12.92 49.60 -58.21
CA ASP A 406 -13.37 49.40 -59.60
C ASP A 406 -14.87 49.05 -59.65
N LEU A 407 -15.56 49.08 -58.50
CA LEU A 407 -17.01 48.87 -58.39
C LEU A 407 -17.83 50.05 -58.93
N PRO A 408 -19.00 49.80 -59.52
CA PRO A 408 -19.99 50.84 -59.81
C PRO A 408 -20.39 51.63 -58.55
N ILE A 409 -20.52 52.95 -58.70
CA ILE A 409 -20.85 53.90 -57.61
C ILE A 409 -22.11 53.48 -56.85
N GLU A 410 -23.11 52.92 -57.54
CA GLU A 410 -24.34 52.39 -56.94
C GLU A 410 -24.03 51.25 -55.95
N THR A 411 -23.27 50.24 -56.37
CA THR A 411 -22.87 49.12 -55.50
C THR A 411 -21.93 49.56 -54.36
N GLU A 412 -21.03 50.52 -54.61
CA GLU A 412 -20.18 51.09 -53.57
C GLU A 412 -21.00 51.85 -52.51
N SER A 413 -22.09 52.51 -52.91
CA SER A 413 -23.03 53.17 -52.00
C SER A 413 -23.80 52.17 -51.11
N LEU A 414 -24.07 50.96 -51.61
CA LEU A 414 -24.66 49.88 -50.81
C LEU A 414 -23.68 49.38 -49.74
N LEU A 415 -22.39 49.22 -50.07
CA LEU A 415 -21.37 48.83 -49.10
C LEU A 415 -21.13 49.90 -48.03
N LYS A 416 -21.24 51.19 -48.38
CA LYS A 416 -21.17 52.31 -47.42
C LYS A 416 -22.27 52.29 -46.36
N LYS A 417 -23.40 51.60 -46.60
CA LYS A 417 -24.44 51.39 -45.56
C LYS A 417 -23.90 50.64 -44.35
N PHE A 418 -23.09 49.60 -44.56
CA PHE A 418 -22.49 48.83 -43.47
C PHE A 418 -21.50 49.65 -42.64
N GLU A 419 -20.77 50.55 -43.29
CA GLU A 419 -19.83 51.46 -42.61
C GLU A 419 -20.58 52.48 -41.75
N ASN A 420 -21.72 53.00 -42.22
CA ASN A 420 -22.63 53.84 -41.42
C ASN A 420 -23.21 53.11 -40.20
N ASP A 421 -23.49 51.80 -40.33
CA ASP A 421 -23.93 50.93 -39.22
C ASP A 421 -22.77 50.53 -38.26
N ASN A 422 -21.57 51.10 -38.43
CA ASN A 422 -20.35 50.79 -37.69
C ASN A 422 -19.87 49.33 -37.82
N ILE A 423 -20.18 48.66 -38.94
CA ILE A 423 -19.74 47.30 -39.24
C ILE A 423 -18.44 47.38 -40.05
N PRO A 424 -17.30 46.84 -39.57
CA PRO A 424 -16.04 46.93 -40.30
C PRO A 424 -16.05 46.05 -41.56
N VAL A 425 -15.81 46.69 -42.70
CA VAL A 425 -15.66 46.06 -44.02
C VAL A 425 -14.16 45.93 -44.34
N ILE A 426 -13.71 44.73 -44.73
CA ILE A 426 -12.30 44.41 -44.97
C ILE A 426 -12.17 43.65 -46.30
N GLU A 427 -11.30 44.13 -47.18
CA GLU A 427 -10.92 43.47 -48.43
C GLU A 427 -9.97 42.29 -48.17
N LEU A 428 -10.19 41.15 -48.82
CA LEU A 428 -9.31 39.98 -48.72
C LEU A 428 -9.32 39.12 -49.99
N SER A 429 -8.26 38.34 -50.19
CA SER A 429 -8.25 37.25 -51.17
C SER A 429 -7.69 35.98 -50.55
N THR A 430 -8.42 34.88 -50.69
CA THR A 430 -7.91 33.55 -50.33
C THR A 430 -6.91 32.98 -51.34
N LEU A 431 -6.70 33.64 -52.49
CA LEU A 431 -5.70 33.27 -53.49
C LEU A 431 -4.35 33.94 -53.21
N THR A 432 -4.33 35.26 -53.00
CA THR A 432 -3.09 36.03 -52.70
C THR A 432 -2.75 36.09 -51.22
N GLU A 433 -3.66 35.65 -50.34
CA GLU A 433 -3.59 35.74 -48.87
C GLU A 433 -3.61 37.17 -48.29
N GLU A 434 -3.79 38.19 -49.14
CA GLU A 434 -4.01 39.58 -48.77
C GLU A 434 -5.29 39.72 -47.90
N GLY A 435 -5.24 40.53 -46.84
CA GLY A 435 -6.38 40.81 -45.93
C GLY A 435 -6.85 39.68 -45.00
N VAL A 436 -6.51 38.41 -45.29
CA VAL A 436 -6.98 37.22 -44.54
C VAL A 436 -6.61 37.29 -43.05
N ILE A 437 -5.36 37.67 -42.76
CA ILE A 437 -4.83 37.80 -41.39
C ILE A 437 -5.45 39.01 -40.67
N GLU A 438 -5.71 40.11 -41.38
CA GLU A 438 -6.25 41.33 -40.80
C GLU A 438 -7.70 41.16 -40.33
N LEU A 439 -8.54 40.53 -41.16
CA LEU A 439 -9.92 40.18 -40.79
C LEU A 439 -9.94 39.26 -39.55
N ARG A 440 -9.06 38.25 -39.53
CA ARG A 440 -8.92 37.33 -38.38
C ARG A 440 -8.58 38.09 -37.10
N ASP A 441 -7.61 39.00 -37.14
CA ASP A 441 -7.08 39.66 -35.95
C ASP A 441 -8.07 40.71 -35.40
N LYS A 442 -8.68 41.52 -36.27
CA LYS A 442 -9.75 42.45 -35.89
C LYS A 442 -10.95 41.73 -35.26
N ALA A 443 -11.38 40.60 -35.85
CA ALA A 443 -12.47 39.79 -35.30
C ALA A 443 -12.13 39.15 -33.94
N CYS A 444 -10.89 38.68 -33.78
CA CYS A 444 -10.44 38.13 -32.49
C CYS A 444 -10.36 39.22 -31.41
N ASP A 445 -9.83 40.39 -31.72
CA ASP A 445 -9.62 41.45 -30.73
C ASP A 445 -10.94 42.04 -30.23
N ALA A 446 -11.93 42.25 -31.12
CA ALA A 446 -13.27 42.68 -30.72
C ALA A 446 -13.97 41.65 -29.83
N LEU A 447 -13.88 40.35 -30.15
CA LEU A 447 -14.44 39.31 -29.29
C LEU A 447 -13.70 39.21 -27.95
N LEU A 448 -12.38 39.46 -27.90
CA LEU A 448 -11.64 39.53 -26.64
C LEU A 448 -12.11 40.71 -25.78
N ALA A 449 -12.23 41.91 -26.35
CA ALA A 449 -12.69 43.10 -25.64
C ALA A 449 -14.07 42.86 -25.00
N GLN A 450 -15.06 42.46 -25.80
CA GLN A 450 -16.43 42.20 -25.34
C GLN A 450 -16.52 41.05 -24.31
N ARG A 451 -15.58 40.11 -24.31
CA ARG A 451 -15.52 39.01 -23.31
C ARG A 451 -14.78 39.39 -22.04
N ILE A 452 -13.80 40.29 -22.12
CA ILE A 452 -13.14 40.89 -20.96
C ILE A 452 -14.15 41.76 -20.22
N GLU A 453 -14.87 42.62 -20.94
CA GLU A 453 -15.93 43.47 -20.38
C GLU A 453 -17.01 42.66 -19.65
N ARG A 454 -17.61 41.66 -20.33
CA ARG A 454 -18.60 40.76 -19.70
C ARG A 454 -18.05 40.00 -18.48
N LYS A 455 -16.74 39.73 -18.44
CA LYS A 455 -16.07 39.08 -17.28
C LYS A 455 -15.83 40.06 -16.13
N LEU A 456 -15.56 41.33 -16.41
CA LEU A 456 -15.48 42.40 -15.40
C LEU A 456 -16.87 42.67 -14.80
N GLN A 457 -17.90 42.81 -15.62
CA GLN A 457 -19.29 43.02 -15.20
C GLN A 457 -19.81 41.87 -14.31
N SER A 458 -19.70 40.62 -14.77
CA SER A 458 -20.29 39.45 -14.09
C SER A 458 -19.59 39.04 -12.79
N LYS A 459 -18.33 39.43 -12.57
CA LYS A 459 -17.53 39.00 -11.42
C LYS A 459 -16.80 40.12 -10.68
N GLY A 460 -17.12 41.39 -10.94
CA GLY A 460 -16.43 42.54 -10.34
C GLY A 460 -16.20 42.41 -8.83
N LYS A 461 -17.24 42.07 -8.04
CA LYS A 461 -17.11 41.92 -6.58
C LYS A 461 -16.22 40.73 -6.12
N GLU A 462 -16.21 39.60 -6.84
CA GLU A 462 -15.34 38.45 -6.51
C GLU A 462 -13.89 38.63 -7.03
N ILE A 463 -13.71 39.41 -8.09
CA ILE A 463 -12.40 39.68 -8.69
C ILE A 463 -11.65 40.77 -7.90
N ILE A 464 -12.38 41.77 -7.39
CA ILE A 464 -11.82 42.96 -6.72
C ILE A 464 -11.70 42.79 -5.18
N GLY A 465 -12.53 41.94 -4.55
CA GLY A 465 -12.38 41.63 -3.12
C GLY A 465 -11.13 40.78 -2.80
N ASP A 466 -10.74 40.73 -1.52
CA ASP A 466 -9.49 40.12 -0.99
C ASP A 466 -9.16 38.68 -1.42
N SER A 467 -10.12 37.96 -2.01
CA SER A 467 -9.95 36.60 -2.57
C SER A 467 -9.73 36.55 -4.10
N GLY A 468 -9.35 37.68 -4.72
CA GLY A 468 -9.14 37.86 -6.17
C GLY A 468 -7.96 37.08 -6.79
N HIS A 469 -8.04 35.75 -6.84
CA HIS A 469 -7.00 34.84 -7.37
C HIS A 469 -6.52 35.14 -8.81
N VAL A 470 -7.27 35.91 -9.61
CA VAL A 470 -6.81 36.34 -10.95
C VAL A 470 -6.03 37.67 -10.90
N LEU A 471 -6.45 38.66 -10.10
CA LEU A 471 -5.70 39.92 -9.97
C LEU A 471 -4.30 39.69 -9.41
N SER A 472 -4.17 38.80 -8.41
CA SER A 472 -2.86 38.38 -7.87
C SER A 472 -1.89 37.77 -8.90
N ARG A 473 -2.36 37.36 -10.08
CA ARG A 473 -1.53 36.86 -11.20
C ARG A 473 -1.24 37.93 -12.25
N LEU A 474 -2.05 38.97 -12.33
CA LEU A 474 -1.86 40.12 -13.22
C LEU A 474 -0.98 41.20 -12.57
N PHE A 475 -0.99 41.28 -11.25
CA PHE A 475 -0.12 42.16 -10.48
C PHE A 475 1.35 41.71 -10.61
N VAL A 476 2.16 42.54 -11.26
CA VAL A 476 3.62 42.40 -11.26
C VAL A 476 4.15 43.13 -10.03
N ALA A 477 4.79 42.38 -9.13
CA ALA A 477 5.40 42.96 -7.94
C ALA A 477 6.71 43.69 -8.32
N TYR A 478 6.72 45.02 -8.14
CA TYR A 478 7.92 45.82 -8.26
C TYR A 478 8.70 45.76 -6.94
N PRO A 479 9.99 45.40 -6.94
CA PRO A 479 10.79 45.36 -5.73
C PRO A 479 11.15 46.77 -5.27
N GLU A 480 10.75 47.14 -4.05
CA GLU A 480 11.21 48.38 -3.42
C GLU A 480 12.71 48.27 -3.07
N PRO A 481 13.52 49.33 -3.30
CA PRO A 481 14.93 49.34 -2.91
C PRO A 481 15.10 49.18 -1.40
N ARG A 482 15.69 48.06 -0.97
CA ARG A 482 15.93 47.75 0.46
C ARG A 482 17.35 48.05 0.92
N ASP A 483 18.34 47.84 0.06
CA ASP A 483 19.76 48.02 0.34
C ASP A 483 20.53 48.36 -0.94
N ASP A 484 21.61 49.14 -0.81
CA ASP A 484 22.44 49.60 -1.94
C ASP A 484 23.31 48.50 -2.58
N LYS A 485 22.94 47.22 -2.38
CA LYS A 485 23.69 46.06 -2.86
C LYS A 485 23.19 45.65 -4.24
N ILE A 486 23.99 45.97 -5.26
CA ILE A 486 23.76 45.57 -6.65
C ILE A 486 23.80 44.04 -6.77
N ARG A 487 22.70 43.44 -7.25
CA ARG A 487 22.54 42.00 -7.47
C ARG A 487 22.34 41.71 -8.96
N ALA A 488 23.37 42.02 -9.76
CA ALA A 488 23.33 41.83 -11.21
C ALA A 488 23.24 40.34 -11.59
N PRO A 489 22.53 39.98 -12.68
CA PRO A 489 22.46 38.60 -13.15
C PRO A 489 23.82 38.15 -13.70
N PHE A 490 24.41 37.10 -13.11
CA PHE A 490 25.67 36.54 -13.58
C PHE A 490 25.45 35.64 -14.80
N ILE A 491 25.81 36.13 -16.00
CA ILE A 491 25.79 35.38 -17.25
C ILE A 491 27.23 35.13 -17.71
N PRO A 492 27.71 33.87 -17.78
CA PRO A 492 29.09 33.59 -18.19
C PRO A 492 29.39 34.04 -19.62
N GLU A 493 30.60 34.57 -19.86
CA GLU A 493 31.04 35.04 -21.18
C GLU A 493 30.85 34.01 -22.30
N GLY A 494 31.09 32.72 -22.02
CA GLY A 494 30.92 31.65 -22.99
C GLY A 494 29.48 31.45 -23.47
N VAL A 495 28.48 31.97 -22.73
CA VAL A 495 27.08 32.02 -23.17
C VAL A 495 26.80 33.29 -23.98
N LEU A 496 27.37 34.43 -23.57
CA LEU A 496 27.25 35.70 -24.30
C LEU A 496 27.88 35.61 -25.70
N LYS A 497 29.11 35.10 -25.80
CA LYS A 497 29.80 34.85 -27.09
C LYS A 497 29.00 33.92 -28.01
N LYS A 498 28.29 32.93 -27.46
CA LYS A 498 27.40 32.03 -28.23
C LYS A 498 26.11 32.71 -28.70
N ARG A 499 25.52 33.60 -27.90
CA ARG A 499 24.34 34.38 -28.32
C ARG A 499 24.73 35.33 -29.46
N ALA A 500 25.78 36.12 -29.27
CA ALA A 500 26.30 37.01 -30.31
C ALA A 500 26.61 36.26 -31.63
N ALA A 501 27.20 35.06 -31.55
CA ALA A 501 27.43 34.23 -32.74
C ALA A 501 26.14 33.69 -33.39
N MET A 502 25.08 33.41 -32.62
CA MET A 502 23.78 32.99 -33.16
C MET A 502 22.98 34.13 -33.78
N ASP A 503 23.13 35.34 -33.24
CA ASP A 503 22.44 36.56 -33.69
C ASP A 503 23.09 37.15 -34.97
N LEU A 504 24.35 36.77 -35.28
CA LEU A 504 25.10 37.20 -36.47
C LEU A 504 24.98 36.27 -37.68
N THR A 505 24.49 35.04 -37.52
CA THR A 505 24.31 34.09 -38.63
C THR A 505 22.84 33.96 -38.99
N ASP A 506 22.49 34.42 -40.21
CA ASP A 506 21.23 34.05 -40.85
C ASP A 506 21.03 32.53 -40.83
N ASP A 507 19.78 32.09 -40.70
CA ASP A 507 19.43 30.68 -40.43
C ASP A 507 19.96 29.69 -41.49
N VAL A 508 20.31 30.17 -42.68
CA VAL A 508 20.87 29.40 -43.80
C VAL A 508 22.26 28.82 -43.48
N ILE A 509 23.12 29.52 -42.74
CA ILE A 509 24.51 29.09 -42.49
C ILE A 509 24.58 28.01 -41.38
N LYS A 510 23.47 27.74 -40.68
CA LYS A 510 23.40 26.78 -39.55
C LYS A 510 23.48 25.31 -39.96
N GLU A 511 23.62 24.97 -41.25
CA GLU A 511 23.74 23.58 -41.72
C GLU A 511 25.17 23.14 -42.03
N GLU A 512 26.08 24.05 -42.41
CA GLU A 512 27.42 23.68 -42.89
C GLU A 512 28.44 23.41 -41.79
N GLN A 513 28.29 24.01 -40.60
CA GLN A 513 29.18 23.70 -39.47
C GLN A 513 28.77 22.40 -38.77
N PRO A 514 29.73 21.51 -38.43
CA PRO A 514 29.43 20.24 -37.78
C PRO A 514 28.84 20.47 -36.38
N LYS A 515 27.51 20.38 -36.27
CA LYS A 515 26.79 20.40 -35.00
C LYS A 515 27.39 19.32 -34.09
N ARG A 516 27.82 19.73 -32.89
CA ARG A 516 28.31 18.79 -31.87
C ARG A 516 27.25 17.70 -31.65
N LYS A 517 27.58 16.45 -32.00
CA LYS A 517 26.68 15.31 -31.80
C LYS A 517 26.13 15.30 -30.38
N LEU A 518 24.81 15.24 -30.26
CA LEU A 518 24.13 15.08 -28.99
C LEU A 518 24.22 13.62 -28.54
N GLU A 519 24.23 13.37 -27.24
CA GLU A 519 24.28 11.99 -26.72
C GLU A 519 23.07 11.15 -27.18
N ARG A 520 21.96 11.80 -27.57
CA ARG A 520 20.79 11.14 -28.17
C ARG A 520 21.03 10.68 -29.61
N GLU A 521 21.90 11.35 -30.37
CA GLU A 521 22.29 10.93 -31.72
C GLU A 521 23.24 9.74 -31.62
N LEU A 522 24.20 9.77 -30.69
CA LEU A 522 25.06 8.63 -30.37
C LEU A 522 24.26 7.39 -29.90
N GLU A 523 23.21 7.59 -29.09
CA GLU A 523 22.26 6.53 -28.70
C GLU A 523 21.51 5.94 -29.91
N LEU A 524 21.11 6.77 -30.88
CA LEU A 524 20.43 6.30 -32.09
C LEU A 524 21.38 5.59 -33.05
N GLU A 525 22.63 6.05 -33.18
CA GLU A 525 23.68 5.43 -34.00
C GLU A 525 24.10 4.05 -33.46
N GLN A 526 24.29 3.92 -32.15
CA GLN A 526 24.71 2.66 -31.51
C GLN A 526 23.53 1.74 -31.14
N GLY A 527 22.31 2.26 -31.11
CA GLY A 527 21.08 1.47 -30.95
C GLY A 527 21.05 0.62 -29.68
N ARG A 528 21.17 -0.71 -29.84
CA ARG A 528 21.13 -1.67 -28.72
C ARG A 528 22.46 -1.83 -28.00
N ASP A 529 23.57 -1.52 -28.66
CA ASP A 529 24.92 -1.64 -28.10
C ASP A 529 25.33 -0.38 -27.32
N TYR A 530 24.55 0.70 -27.45
CA TYR A 530 24.72 1.93 -26.69
C TYR A 530 24.69 1.67 -25.17
N LYS A 531 25.75 2.10 -24.49
CA LYS A 531 25.83 2.17 -23.03
C LYS A 531 26.25 3.57 -22.64
N LEU A 532 25.38 4.27 -21.90
CA LEU A 532 25.68 5.60 -21.37
C LEU A 532 26.87 5.52 -20.41
N ASP A 533 28.01 6.01 -20.86
CA ASP A 533 29.19 6.16 -20.00
C ASP A 533 29.11 7.46 -19.20
N LEU A 534 28.87 7.31 -17.89
CA LEU A 534 28.82 8.42 -16.95
C LEU A 534 30.20 9.04 -16.68
N LYS A 535 31.28 8.28 -16.86
CA LYS A 535 32.67 8.71 -16.57
C LYS A 535 33.26 9.57 -17.71
N LYS A 536 32.82 9.37 -18.95
CA LYS A 536 33.18 10.10 -20.19
C LYS A 536 33.46 11.61 -20.02
N HIS A 537 32.68 12.28 -19.17
CA HIS A 537 32.75 13.74 -18.96
C HIS A 537 33.21 14.16 -17.55
N TYR A 538 33.80 13.27 -16.77
CA TYR A 538 34.45 13.63 -15.51
C TYR A 538 35.74 14.42 -15.78
N LEU A 539 35.98 15.44 -14.96
CA LEU A 539 37.20 16.23 -14.92
C LEU A 539 38.00 15.76 -13.70
N LEU A 540 39.10 15.07 -13.94
CA LEU A 540 40.05 14.59 -12.92
C LEU A 540 41.41 15.25 -13.17
N LYS A 541 42.33 15.15 -12.19
CA LYS A 541 43.69 15.68 -12.32
C LYS A 541 44.48 14.93 -13.41
N ASN A 542 44.32 13.61 -13.45
CA ASN A 542 44.89 12.73 -14.46
C ASN A 542 43.71 12.12 -15.25
N GLU A 543 43.76 12.13 -16.59
CA GLU A 543 42.66 11.57 -17.40
C GLU A 543 42.65 10.04 -17.44
N GLU A 544 43.78 9.39 -17.15
CA GLU A 544 43.94 7.93 -17.17
C GLU A 544 43.08 7.24 -16.09
N GLU A 545 43.04 7.81 -14.88
CA GLU A 545 42.30 7.32 -13.70
C GLU A 545 40.77 7.31 -13.87
N LYS A 546 40.27 7.95 -14.93
CA LYS A 546 38.83 8.16 -15.21
C LYS A 546 38.04 6.86 -15.26
N TYR A 547 38.65 5.79 -15.75
CA TYR A 547 38.01 4.48 -15.86
C TYR A 547 38.25 3.55 -14.66
N ASP A 548 39.08 3.94 -13.69
CA ASP A 548 39.42 3.11 -12.53
C ASP A 548 38.22 2.73 -11.66
N LYS A 549 38.34 1.54 -11.05
CA LYS A 549 37.32 0.99 -10.16
C LYS A 549 37.65 1.40 -8.73
N ILE A 550 36.91 2.37 -8.20
CA ILE A 550 36.99 2.77 -6.80
C ILE A 550 36.54 1.58 -5.95
N PRO A 551 37.37 1.04 -5.05
CA PRO A 551 36.94 0.01 -4.11
C PRO A 551 36.02 0.65 -3.07
N GLU A 552 34.82 0.10 -2.89
CA GLU A 552 33.80 0.68 -1.99
C GLU A 552 33.88 0.11 -0.56
N ILE A 553 34.23 -1.17 -0.41
CA ILE A 553 34.18 -1.91 0.86
C ILE A 553 35.47 -2.71 1.08
N TRP A 554 36.01 -2.65 2.28
CA TRP A 554 37.11 -3.48 2.77
C TRP A 554 36.75 -4.10 4.13
N GLU A 555 36.82 -5.42 4.25
CA GLU A 555 36.63 -6.17 5.51
C GLU A 555 35.43 -5.71 6.37
N GLY A 556 34.28 -5.47 5.72
CA GLY A 556 33.04 -5.06 6.38
C GLY A 556 32.88 -3.55 6.65
N HIS A 557 33.88 -2.74 6.28
CA HIS A 557 33.89 -1.28 6.42
C HIS A 557 33.84 -0.60 5.05
N ASN A 558 33.21 0.58 4.93
CA ASN A 558 33.20 1.31 3.66
C ASN A 558 34.47 2.15 3.54
N ILE A 559 35.17 2.08 2.42
CA ILE A 559 36.41 2.85 2.20
C ILE A 559 36.13 4.35 2.15
N ALA A 560 34.94 4.75 1.68
CA ALA A 560 34.50 6.14 1.64
C ALA A 560 34.53 6.84 3.02
N ASP A 561 34.34 6.08 4.11
CA ASP A 561 34.37 6.60 5.48
C ASP A 561 35.80 6.96 5.96
N PHE A 562 36.83 6.53 5.23
CA PHE A 562 38.26 6.73 5.53
C PHE A 562 38.98 7.63 4.50
N ILE A 563 38.28 8.19 3.51
CA ILE A 563 38.87 9.11 2.52
C ILE A 563 39.12 10.48 3.17
N ASP A 564 40.38 10.72 3.54
CA ASP A 564 40.84 11.99 4.12
C ASP A 564 42.22 12.35 3.52
N PRO A 565 42.42 13.57 2.98
CA PRO A 565 43.73 14.00 2.46
C PRO A 565 44.89 13.88 3.46
N GLN A 566 44.60 13.88 4.78
CA GLN A 566 45.58 13.80 5.86
C GLN A 566 45.58 12.44 6.60
N ILE A 567 44.98 11.39 6.01
CA ILE A 567 44.83 10.07 6.66
C ILE A 567 46.16 9.47 7.15
N VAL A 568 47.26 9.66 6.40
CA VAL A 568 48.59 9.14 6.73
C VAL A 568 49.17 9.81 7.99
N GLU A 569 48.93 11.12 8.17
CA GLU A 569 49.38 11.84 9.36
C GLU A 569 48.60 11.41 10.61
N LYS A 570 47.28 11.21 10.46
CA LYS A 570 46.41 10.70 11.53
C LYS A 570 46.81 9.29 11.97
N LEU A 571 47.09 8.41 11.01
CA LEU A 571 47.59 7.06 11.27
C LEU A 571 48.93 7.08 12.02
N LYS A 572 49.87 7.95 11.61
CA LYS A 572 51.16 8.10 12.30
C LYS A 572 50.99 8.52 13.76
N LYS A 573 50.13 9.51 14.05
CA LYS A 573 49.82 9.96 15.42
C LYS A 573 49.21 8.84 16.28
N LEU A 574 48.32 8.03 15.70
CA LEU A 574 47.69 6.91 16.39
C LEU A 574 48.73 5.82 16.75
N LEU A 575 49.64 5.48 15.82
CA LEU A 575 50.73 4.53 16.08
C LEU A 575 51.72 5.04 17.14
N GLU A 576 52.00 6.35 17.17
CA GLU A 576 52.82 6.98 18.22
C GLU A 576 52.13 6.97 19.60
N GLU A 577 50.79 7.05 19.65
CA GLU A 577 50.02 6.88 20.89
C GLU A 577 49.99 5.42 21.35
N GLU A 578 49.75 4.48 20.44
CA GLU A 578 49.67 3.05 20.72
C GLU A 578 51.00 2.53 21.31
N LYS A 579 52.13 2.92 20.69
CA LYS A 579 53.47 2.65 21.22
C LYS A 579 53.69 3.23 22.63
N ARG A 580 53.09 4.38 22.96
CA ARG A 580 53.17 4.98 24.30
C ARG A 580 52.36 4.19 25.32
N ARG A 581 51.23 3.60 24.91
CA ARG A 581 50.38 2.74 25.76
C ARG A 581 51.06 1.40 26.06
N GLU A 582 51.71 0.80 25.08
CA GLU A 582 52.54 -0.40 25.28
C GLU A 582 53.69 -0.13 26.28
N GLN A 583 54.41 0.99 26.11
CA GLN A 583 55.49 1.39 27.03
C GLN A 583 55.01 1.67 28.47
N ALA A 584 53.73 1.96 28.66
CA ALA A 584 53.13 2.18 29.98
C ALA A 584 52.62 0.89 30.65
N GLY A 585 52.84 -0.29 30.05
CA GLY A 585 52.38 -1.57 30.60
C GLY A 585 50.87 -1.77 30.55
N TYR A 586 50.13 -0.97 29.78
CA TYR A 586 48.65 -0.98 29.76
C TYR A 586 48.03 -2.34 29.34
N TYR A 587 48.81 -3.18 28.66
CA TYR A 587 48.39 -4.49 28.17
C TYR A 587 48.97 -5.67 28.97
N ASP A 588 49.76 -5.41 30.02
CA ASP A 588 50.23 -6.44 30.94
C ASP A 588 49.09 -6.85 31.89
N ALA A 589 49.06 -8.12 32.32
CA ALA A 589 47.99 -8.68 33.12
C ALA A 589 48.45 -8.96 34.56
N ASP A 590 47.77 -8.34 35.53
CA ASP A 590 48.07 -8.50 36.96
C ASP A 590 47.83 -9.95 37.44
N MET A 591 48.85 -10.53 38.08
CA MET A 591 48.80 -11.84 38.72
C MET A 591 49.25 -11.68 40.18
N ASN A 592 48.30 -11.68 41.11
CA ASN A 592 48.58 -11.63 42.55
C ASN A 592 48.74 -13.06 43.11
N GLU A 593 49.78 -13.28 43.91
CA GLU A 593 49.91 -14.51 44.71
C GLU A 593 49.17 -14.33 46.04
N ASP A 594 48.18 -15.17 46.34
CA ASP A 594 47.40 -15.08 47.57
C ASP A 594 48.22 -15.47 48.81
N ASP A 595 48.15 -14.64 49.86
CA ASP A 595 48.81 -14.88 51.15
C ASP A 595 48.33 -16.17 51.86
N ASP A 596 49.18 -16.77 52.68
CA ASP A 596 48.90 -18.04 53.36
C ASP A 596 47.74 -17.99 54.37
N GLU A 597 47.40 -16.81 54.89
CA GLU A 597 46.22 -16.62 55.74
C GLU A 597 44.92 -16.80 54.95
N THR A 598 44.86 -16.26 53.72
CA THR A 598 43.73 -16.43 52.78
C THR A 598 43.51 -17.91 52.45
N LYS A 599 44.60 -18.66 52.22
CA LYS A 599 44.56 -20.11 52.00
C LYS A 599 44.04 -20.89 53.22
N ARG A 600 44.44 -20.49 54.45
CA ARG A 600 43.94 -21.10 55.70
C ARG A 600 42.45 -20.84 55.91
N LEU A 601 41.98 -19.62 55.67
CA LEU A 601 40.55 -19.28 55.79
C LEU A 601 39.68 -20.07 54.81
N LEU A 602 40.14 -20.23 53.56
CA LEU A 602 39.48 -21.09 52.58
C LEU A 602 39.40 -22.56 53.04
N SER A 603 40.52 -23.13 53.52
CA SER A 603 40.55 -24.51 54.03
C SER A 603 39.62 -24.73 55.23
N LEU A 604 39.55 -23.78 56.16
CA LEU A 604 38.62 -23.84 57.30
C LEU A 604 37.16 -23.75 56.85
N ALA A 605 36.85 -22.87 55.89
CA ALA A 605 35.51 -22.76 55.32
C ALA A 605 35.06 -24.07 54.64
N GLU A 606 35.97 -24.74 53.91
CA GLU A 606 35.68 -26.06 53.32
C GLU A 606 35.28 -27.09 54.38
N GLN A 607 36.07 -27.24 55.45
CA GLN A 607 35.80 -28.18 56.55
C GLN A 607 34.42 -27.94 57.20
N ILE A 608 34.04 -26.67 57.41
CA ILE A 608 32.72 -26.30 57.94
C ILE A 608 31.62 -26.76 56.97
N THR A 609 31.75 -26.47 55.67
CA THR A 609 30.72 -26.87 54.69
C THR A 609 30.61 -28.38 54.52
N GLU A 610 31.69 -29.14 54.67
CA GLU A 610 31.65 -30.61 54.69
C GLU A 610 30.91 -31.15 55.91
N LYS A 611 31.21 -30.63 57.11
CA LYS A 611 30.54 -31.06 58.34
C LYS A 611 29.05 -30.74 58.32
N GLU A 612 28.66 -29.59 57.79
CA GLU A 612 27.24 -29.27 57.55
C GLU A 612 26.57 -30.26 56.59
N LYS A 613 27.22 -30.62 55.47
CA LYS A 613 26.68 -31.60 54.51
C LYS A 613 26.46 -32.95 55.19
N LEU A 614 27.40 -33.42 56.01
CA LEU A 614 27.27 -34.67 56.79
C LEU A 614 26.04 -34.63 57.71
N CYS A 615 25.89 -33.57 58.51
CA CYS A 615 24.73 -33.39 59.40
C CYS A 615 23.39 -33.32 58.64
N ARG A 616 23.36 -32.69 57.46
CA ARG A 616 22.16 -32.65 56.60
C ARG A 616 21.83 -34.05 56.05
N MET A 617 22.83 -34.84 55.62
CA MET A 617 22.63 -36.21 55.14
C MET A 617 22.14 -37.15 56.25
N GLU A 618 22.73 -37.09 57.44
CA GLU A 618 22.27 -37.87 58.59
C GLU A 618 20.83 -37.49 58.99
N SER A 619 20.50 -36.20 58.99
CA SER A 619 19.12 -35.75 59.24
C SER A 619 18.14 -36.26 58.18
N GLN A 620 18.52 -36.36 56.91
CA GLN A 620 17.67 -36.91 55.85
C GLN A 620 17.48 -38.42 56.04
N PHE A 621 18.54 -39.17 56.32
CA PHE A 621 18.47 -40.61 56.59
C PHE A 621 17.53 -40.91 57.78
N ASN A 622 17.70 -40.18 58.88
CA ASN A 622 16.86 -40.27 60.08
C ASN A 622 15.41 -39.76 59.89
N LYS A 623 15.07 -39.17 58.73
CA LYS A 623 13.70 -38.76 58.36
C LYS A 623 13.08 -39.64 57.26
N GLY A 624 13.86 -40.49 56.59
CA GLY A 624 13.41 -41.27 55.42
C GLY A 624 12.50 -42.46 55.69
N THR A 625 12.23 -42.80 56.95
CA THR A 625 11.41 -43.97 57.33
C THR A 625 9.96 -43.58 57.65
N ASN A 626 8.99 -44.09 56.89
CA ASN A 626 7.54 -43.89 57.11
C ASN A 626 6.95 -44.68 58.30
N GLN A 627 7.77 -45.23 59.19
CA GLN A 627 7.31 -45.93 60.39
C GLN A 627 7.21 -44.95 61.58
N PRO A 628 6.28 -45.16 62.53
CA PRO A 628 6.21 -44.34 63.74
C PRO A 628 7.51 -44.45 64.53
N LYS A 629 8.14 -43.31 64.81
CA LYS A 629 9.42 -43.27 65.52
C LYS A 629 9.23 -43.75 66.96
N ILE A 630 10.02 -44.74 67.36
CA ILE A 630 10.06 -45.21 68.75
C ILE A 630 10.48 -44.02 69.63
N PRO A 631 9.69 -43.64 70.66
CA PRO A 631 10.08 -42.55 71.54
C PRO A 631 11.35 -42.93 72.28
N ARG A 632 12.26 -41.98 72.53
CA ARG A 632 13.57 -42.25 73.16
C ARG A 632 13.48 -43.09 74.46
N LYS A 633 12.36 -43.01 75.20
CA LYS A 633 12.08 -43.83 76.40
C LYS A 633 11.83 -45.33 76.14
N ALA A 634 11.39 -45.74 74.95
CA ALA A 634 10.96 -47.12 74.65
C ALA A 634 11.92 -47.92 73.74
N GLY A 635 13.05 -47.32 73.32
CA GLY A 635 14.11 -48.05 72.63
C GLY A 635 14.78 -49.10 73.53
N ARG A 636 15.24 -50.20 72.93
CA ARG A 636 15.93 -51.29 73.66
C ARG A 636 17.11 -50.73 74.47
N LYS A 637 17.28 -51.18 75.73
CA LYS A 637 18.41 -50.82 76.62
C LYS A 637 19.80 -50.91 75.93
N ARG A 638 19.96 -51.77 74.91
CA ARG A 638 21.21 -51.97 74.15
C ARG A 638 21.68 -50.79 73.27
N GLU A 639 20.86 -49.79 72.98
CA GLU A 639 21.26 -48.65 72.12
C GLU A 639 21.81 -47.43 72.87
N ARG A 640 21.91 -47.50 74.21
CA ARG A 640 22.50 -46.44 75.05
C ARG A 640 23.77 -46.94 75.75
N SER A 641 24.86 -47.11 75.00
CA SER A 641 26.17 -47.40 75.60
C SER A 641 26.87 -46.11 76.06
N MET A 642 27.50 -46.14 77.24
CA MET A 642 28.30 -45.01 77.76
C MET A 642 29.42 -44.63 76.78
N SER A 643 30.11 -45.63 76.20
CA SER A 643 31.19 -45.45 75.22
C SER A 643 30.79 -44.61 73.99
N ARG A 644 29.52 -44.66 73.54
CA ARG A 644 29.08 -43.82 72.42
C ARG A 644 28.90 -42.36 72.85
N LEU A 645 28.32 -42.13 74.03
CA LEU A 645 28.10 -40.79 74.57
C LEU A 645 29.43 -40.10 74.92
N GLU A 646 30.36 -40.86 75.50
CA GLU A 646 31.74 -40.44 75.79
C GLU A 646 32.47 -40.02 74.51
N LYS A 647 32.35 -40.79 73.42
CA LYS A 647 32.92 -40.41 72.13
C LYS A 647 32.27 -39.16 71.51
N GLU A 648 30.94 -39.09 71.46
CA GLU A 648 30.24 -37.95 70.86
C GLU A 648 30.46 -36.63 71.64
N LEU A 649 30.71 -36.70 72.95
CA LEU A 649 31.10 -35.54 73.77
C LEU A 649 32.61 -35.25 73.73
N GLY A 650 33.45 -36.27 73.61
CA GLY A 650 34.89 -36.12 73.41
C GLY A 650 35.22 -35.46 72.06
N ASP A 651 34.50 -35.81 70.99
CA ASP A 651 34.57 -35.15 69.68
C ASP A 651 34.14 -33.66 69.73
N LEU A 652 33.46 -33.24 70.81
CA LEU A 652 33.08 -31.84 71.11
C LEU A 652 33.98 -31.19 72.18
N GLY A 653 35.05 -31.87 72.61
CA GLY A 653 36.00 -31.36 73.62
C GLY A 653 35.59 -31.53 75.08
N VAL A 654 34.54 -32.31 75.38
CA VAL A 654 34.03 -32.52 76.74
C VAL A 654 34.38 -33.93 77.24
N HIS A 655 35.21 -34.00 78.29
CA HIS A 655 35.63 -35.27 78.89
C HIS A 655 34.56 -35.82 79.85
N VAL A 656 34.19 -37.10 79.71
CA VAL A 656 33.14 -37.75 80.53
C VAL A 656 33.76 -38.89 81.34
N ASP A 657 33.75 -38.77 82.67
CA ASP A 657 34.28 -39.82 83.55
C ASP A 657 33.17 -40.79 83.99
N ALA A 658 33.22 -42.02 83.46
CA ALA A 658 32.17 -43.03 83.61
C ALA A 658 31.92 -43.46 85.07
N LYS A 659 32.85 -43.22 86.00
CA LYS A 659 32.76 -43.65 87.40
C LYS A 659 31.79 -42.82 88.27
N ARG A 660 31.33 -41.64 87.83
CA ARG A 660 30.49 -40.73 88.65
C ARG A 660 28.96 -40.88 88.47
N MET A 661 28.48 -41.88 87.73
CA MET A 661 27.07 -42.02 87.33
C MET A 661 26.29 -43.01 88.24
N ARG A 662 25.45 -42.48 89.14
CA ARG A 662 24.71 -43.20 90.22
C ARG A 662 23.77 -44.37 89.83
N ASN A 663 23.61 -44.70 88.54
CA ASN A 663 22.64 -45.74 88.10
C ASN A 663 23.27 -47.12 87.82
N LEU A 664 24.51 -47.37 88.29
CA LEU A 664 25.27 -48.60 87.97
C LEU A 664 25.54 -49.55 89.15
N GLU A 665 25.29 -49.14 90.41
CA GLU A 665 25.56 -50.01 91.58
C GLU A 665 24.65 -51.27 91.61
N ASN A 666 23.44 -51.21 91.07
CA ASN A 666 22.47 -52.32 91.11
C ASN A 666 22.62 -53.40 90.03
N GLU A 667 23.57 -53.30 89.09
CA GLU A 667 23.86 -54.37 88.10
C GLU A 667 25.19 -55.11 88.38
N GLN A 668 25.97 -54.73 89.41
CA GLN A 668 27.25 -55.37 89.75
C GLN A 668 27.14 -56.59 90.70
N GLN A 669 25.96 -56.93 91.22
CA GLN A 669 25.75 -58.09 92.11
C GLN A 669 25.00 -59.26 91.43
N ARG A 670 25.58 -59.83 90.37
CA ARG A 670 25.34 -61.24 89.99
C ARG A 670 26.64 -61.89 89.54
N GLU A 671 27.07 -62.89 90.29
CA GLU A 671 28.36 -63.56 90.13
C GLU A 671 28.47 -64.36 88.82
N HIS A 672 29.70 -64.45 88.31
CA HIS A 672 30.08 -65.39 87.28
C HIS A 672 30.24 -66.79 87.87
N VAL A 673 29.31 -67.71 87.61
CA VAL A 673 29.58 -69.14 87.78
C VAL A 673 30.33 -69.64 86.55
N GLY A 674 31.56 -70.12 86.74
CA GLY A 674 32.37 -70.71 85.69
C GLY A 674 31.90 -72.13 85.31
N GLY A 675 32.00 -72.48 84.03
CA GLY A 675 31.74 -73.82 83.49
C GLY A 675 32.73 -74.14 82.37
N MET A 676 33.48 -75.23 82.53
CA MET A 676 34.71 -75.58 81.81
C MET A 676 34.65 -75.59 80.27
N LYS A 677 35.83 -75.35 79.65
CA LYS A 677 36.09 -75.63 78.23
C LYS A 677 35.96 -77.14 77.94
N ILE A 678 35.31 -77.50 76.83
CA ILE A 678 35.52 -78.79 76.16
C ILE A 678 35.90 -78.53 74.70
N ARG A 679 37.03 -79.08 74.27
CA ARG A 679 37.37 -79.25 72.84
C ARG A 679 36.92 -80.65 72.43
N VAL A 680 35.94 -80.76 71.53
CA VAL A 680 35.87 -81.87 70.58
C VAL A 680 35.34 -81.33 69.26
N GLY A 681 35.95 -81.74 68.15
CA GLY A 681 35.45 -81.40 66.82
C GLY A 681 34.83 -82.61 66.14
N ARG A 682 33.69 -82.42 65.45
CA ARG A 682 33.43 -82.94 64.09
C ARG A 682 32.06 -82.48 63.56
N SER A 683 32.07 -81.99 62.31
CA SER A 683 30.94 -82.01 61.36
C SER A 683 29.75 -81.05 61.65
N PRO A 684 28.83 -80.82 60.69
CA PRO A 684 29.12 -79.94 59.56
C PRO A 684 27.97 -78.96 59.21
N SER A 685 28.04 -77.69 59.64
CA SER A 685 27.03 -76.68 59.23
C SER A 685 27.52 -75.22 59.31
N VAL A 686 28.22 -74.80 58.24
CA VAL A 686 28.23 -73.44 57.66
C VAL A 686 28.46 -72.22 58.59
N PRO A 687 29.67 -71.64 58.58
CA PRO A 687 29.83 -70.18 58.69
C PRO A 687 29.41 -69.53 57.36
N VAL A 688 28.51 -68.54 57.39
CA VAL A 688 28.05 -67.84 56.18
C VAL A 688 29.08 -66.77 55.76
N PRO A 689 29.66 -66.83 54.55
CA PRO A 689 30.49 -65.77 54.02
C PRO A 689 29.64 -64.64 53.40
N GLU A 690 30.21 -63.44 53.32
CA GLU A 690 29.56 -62.30 52.65
C GLU A 690 29.18 -62.62 51.20
N ARG A 691 27.99 -62.20 50.77
CA ARG A 691 27.47 -62.51 49.44
C ARG A 691 28.16 -61.69 48.36
N ILE A 692 29.15 -62.30 47.71
CA ILE A 692 29.80 -61.79 46.50
C ILE A 692 28.72 -61.34 45.47
N PRO A 693 28.75 -60.08 44.97
CA PRO A 693 27.77 -59.57 44.01
C PRO A 693 27.65 -60.39 42.71
N ARG A 694 26.43 -60.45 42.15
CA ARG A 694 26.11 -61.30 40.99
C ARG A 694 26.87 -60.94 39.71
N ASP A 695 27.34 -59.69 39.56
CA ASP A 695 28.16 -59.25 38.43
C ASP A 695 29.67 -59.56 38.61
N VAL A 696 30.04 -60.16 39.74
CA VAL A 696 31.36 -60.76 40.02
C VAL A 696 31.27 -62.28 39.89
N LYS A 697 30.18 -62.87 40.42
CA LYS A 697 30.03 -64.32 40.59
C LYS A 697 29.85 -65.03 39.23
N GLY A 698 30.96 -65.49 38.67
CA GLY A 698 31.03 -66.19 37.38
C GLY A 698 32.09 -65.63 36.42
N ILE A 699 32.73 -64.49 36.74
CA ILE A 699 33.85 -63.94 35.97
C ILE A 699 35.02 -63.69 36.94
N PRO A 700 35.96 -64.63 37.09
CA PRO A 700 37.03 -64.52 38.09
C PRO A 700 38.08 -63.46 37.73
N ASP A 701 38.38 -63.26 36.44
CA ASP A 701 39.39 -62.29 36.00
C ASP A 701 38.81 -60.87 35.79
N THR A 702 39.46 -59.90 36.42
CA THR A 702 39.15 -58.47 36.34
C THR A 702 39.16 -57.92 34.91
N LYS A 703 40.08 -58.39 34.05
CA LYS A 703 40.16 -57.95 32.64
C LYS A 703 38.93 -58.41 31.85
N ILE A 704 38.50 -59.65 32.04
CA ILE A 704 37.29 -60.21 31.42
C ILE A 704 36.04 -59.48 31.94
N ARG A 705 35.99 -59.14 33.23
CA ARG A 705 34.87 -58.38 33.83
C ARG A 705 34.73 -56.96 33.26
N ILE A 706 35.85 -56.28 32.99
CA ILE A 706 35.85 -54.98 32.28
C ILE A 706 35.36 -55.16 30.83
N LYS A 707 35.80 -56.20 30.12
CA LYS A 707 35.31 -56.53 28.76
C LYS A 707 33.80 -56.80 28.73
N ALA A 708 33.29 -57.55 29.71
CA ALA A 708 31.85 -57.82 29.87
C ALA A 708 31.04 -56.53 30.13
N LYS A 709 31.51 -55.64 31.01
CA LYS A 709 30.86 -54.32 31.23
C LYS A 709 30.89 -53.44 29.97
N LYS A 710 31.95 -53.51 29.16
CA LYS A 710 32.06 -52.78 27.88
C LYS A 710 31.08 -53.34 26.83
N LEU A 711 30.92 -54.66 26.75
CA LEU A 711 29.91 -55.31 25.89
C LEU A 711 28.48 -54.97 26.31
N ALA A 712 28.17 -54.99 27.61
CA ALA A 712 26.86 -54.59 28.13
C ALA A 712 26.51 -53.12 27.76
N ARG A 713 27.46 -52.18 27.95
CA ARG A 713 27.31 -50.79 27.48
C ARG A 713 27.17 -50.70 25.96
N GLY A 714 27.80 -51.59 25.19
CA GLY A 714 27.62 -51.69 23.75
C GLY A 714 26.19 -52.08 23.35
N GLY A 715 25.61 -53.09 23.99
CA GLY A 715 24.23 -53.53 23.74
C GLY A 715 23.18 -52.45 23.99
N LEU A 716 23.37 -51.66 25.06
CA LEU A 716 22.47 -50.56 25.43
C LEU A 716 22.41 -49.42 24.39
N ARG A 717 23.40 -49.29 23.48
CA ARG A 717 23.43 -48.21 22.46
C ARG A 717 22.20 -48.19 21.55
N LYS A 718 21.61 -49.36 21.22
CA LYS A 718 20.40 -49.43 20.38
C LYS A 718 19.18 -48.83 21.09
N LEU A 719 19.05 -49.03 22.41
CA LEU A 719 17.98 -48.45 23.23
C LEU A 719 18.16 -46.94 23.39
N GLY A 720 19.41 -46.49 23.61
CA GLY A 720 19.75 -45.06 23.67
C GLY A 720 19.46 -44.31 22.37
N ARG A 721 19.78 -44.90 21.20
CA ARG A 721 19.44 -44.31 19.88
C ARG A 721 17.93 -44.19 19.65
N ALA A 722 17.14 -45.06 20.27
CA ALA A 722 15.67 -45.01 20.26
C ALA A 722 15.07 -44.19 21.43
N ALA A 723 15.89 -43.47 22.20
CA ALA A 723 15.50 -42.65 23.35
C ALA A 723 14.65 -43.37 24.42
N ARG A 724 14.81 -44.69 24.57
CA ARG A 724 14.08 -45.50 25.57
C ARG A 724 14.67 -45.33 26.96
N LYS A 725 13.81 -45.33 27.99
CA LYS A 725 14.23 -45.10 29.39
C LYS A 725 15.02 -46.27 30.00
N GLY A 726 15.00 -47.44 29.38
CA GLY A 726 15.74 -48.63 29.77
C GLY A 726 15.31 -49.85 28.96
N GLU A 727 15.86 -51.03 29.28
CA GLU A 727 15.48 -52.29 28.61
C GLU A 727 14.03 -52.73 28.90
N ALA A 728 13.50 -52.35 30.07
CA ALA A 728 12.10 -52.57 30.44
C ALA A 728 11.12 -51.67 29.67
N ASP A 729 11.59 -50.56 29.09
CA ASP A 729 10.77 -49.62 28.34
C ASP A 729 10.50 -50.14 26.92
N ARG A 730 9.41 -50.91 26.81
CA ARG A 730 8.94 -51.57 25.59
C ARG A 730 7.58 -51.05 25.14
N HIS A 731 7.19 -49.86 25.58
CA HIS A 731 5.91 -49.25 25.24
C HIS A 731 5.81 -48.96 23.73
N VAL A 732 4.84 -49.57 23.07
CA VAL A 732 4.54 -49.32 21.65
C VAL A 732 3.50 -48.20 21.57
N TYR A 733 3.88 -47.08 20.96
CA TYR A 733 2.97 -45.96 20.74
C TYR A 733 2.02 -46.25 19.59
N ASP A 734 0.72 -46.03 19.79
CA ASP A 734 -0.26 -46.02 18.72
C ASP A 734 -0.13 -44.72 17.91
N LEU A 735 0.60 -44.80 16.79
CA LEU A 735 0.90 -43.66 15.92
C LEU A 735 -0.29 -43.24 15.03
N LYS A 736 -1.31 -44.09 14.90
CA LYS A 736 -2.52 -43.83 14.11
C LYS A 736 -3.77 -44.26 14.89
N PRO A 737 -4.04 -43.61 16.04
CA PRO A 737 -5.08 -44.08 16.93
C PRO A 737 -6.45 -44.00 16.25
N LYS A 738 -7.17 -45.13 16.27
CA LYS A 738 -8.35 -45.38 15.43
C LYS A 738 -9.42 -44.29 15.50
N HIS A 739 -9.56 -43.62 16.66
CA HIS A 739 -10.53 -42.53 16.86
C HIS A 739 -10.23 -41.23 16.10
N LEU A 740 -8.99 -41.01 15.62
CA LEU A 740 -8.62 -39.85 14.78
C LEU A 740 -8.69 -40.15 13.27
N PHE A 741 -8.58 -41.42 12.87
CA PHE A 741 -8.50 -41.82 11.46
C PHE A 741 -9.75 -42.54 10.95
N ASN A 742 -10.67 -42.91 11.83
CA ASN A 742 -11.90 -43.64 11.50
C ASN A 742 -13.13 -42.85 11.93
N TYR A 743 -13.29 -41.66 11.34
CA TYR A 743 -14.41 -40.74 11.58
C TYR A 743 -15.09 -40.38 10.26
N GLU A 744 -16.24 -40.99 9.98
CA GLU A 744 -17.20 -40.52 8.97
C GLU A 744 -18.34 -39.82 9.71
N GLU A 745 -18.55 -38.52 9.45
CA GLU A 745 -19.66 -37.78 10.02
C GLU A 745 -20.98 -38.16 9.35
N ASN A 746 -21.76 -39.04 9.99
CA ASN A 746 -23.18 -39.20 9.69
C ASN A 746 -24.03 -38.50 10.74
N SER A 747 -24.87 -37.57 10.26
CA SER A 747 -25.80 -36.79 11.07
C SER A 747 -27.01 -37.61 11.51
N GLN A 748 -27.32 -37.64 12.81
CA GLN A 748 -28.68 -37.37 13.30
C GLN A 748 -28.76 -37.18 14.82
N SER A 749 -29.89 -36.62 15.24
CA SER A 749 -30.18 -36.05 16.55
C SER A 749 -30.86 -37.02 17.52
N GLU A 750 -30.63 -36.75 18.82
CA GLU A 750 -31.53 -37.02 19.96
C GLU A 750 -31.67 -38.43 20.57
N LYS A 751 -31.89 -38.39 21.91
CA LYS A 751 -32.47 -39.39 22.81
C LYS A 751 -31.59 -40.57 23.30
N ASN A 752 -30.90 -40.28 24.40
CA ASN A 752 -30.79 -41.10 25.63
C ASN A 752 -31.99 -42.05 25.87
N PRO A 753 -31.85 -43.18 26.60
CA PRO A 753 -31.19 -43.19 27.92
C PRO A 753 -30.51 -44.50 28.41
N LEU A 754 -30.03 -44.46 29.67
CA LEU A 754 -29.69 -45.57 30.59
C LEU A 754 -28.34 -46.32 30.39
N VAL A 755 -27.59 -46.73 31.44
CA VAL A 755 -27.47 -46.23 32.82
C VAL A 755 -26.24 -46.84 33.57
N LYS A 756 -25.57 -46.04 34.44
CA LYS A 756 -24.69 -46.46 35.58
C LYS A 756 -23.36 -47.21 35.22
N LYS A 757 -22.28 -47.18 36.03
CA LYS A 757 -22.12 -46.84 37.47
C LYS A 757 -20.67 -46.41 37.83
N LYS A 758 -20.54 -45.33 38.65
CA LYS A 758 -19.49 -45.03 39.68
C LYS A 758 -17.99 -45.21 39.30
N LYS A 759 -17.12 -44.18 39.41
CA LYS A 759 -16.81 -43.46 40.67
C LYS A 759 -16.30 -42.02 40.41
N ARG A 760 -17.08 -41.01 40.83
CA ARG A 760 -16.57 -39.72 41.32
C ARG A 760 -17.09 -39.56 42.75
N SER A 761 -16.23 -39.22 43.70
CA SER A 761 -16.60 -38.99 45.10
C SER A 761 -15.77 -37.87 45.71
N ARG A 762 -16.33 -37.19 46.72
CA ARG A 762 -15.73 -36.11 47.54
C ARG A 762 -15.40 -34.78 46.83
N LYS A 763 -16.43 -33.97 46.58
CA LYS A 763 -16.53 -32.54 46.99
C LYS A 763 -17.92 -31.93 46.69
N LYS A 764 -18.98 -32.56 47.20
CA LYS A 764 -20.34 -31.97 47.24
C LYS A 764 -21.17 -32.63 48.36
N ARG A 765 -20.79 -32.35 49.62
CA ARG A 765 -21.51 -32.82 50.83
C ARG A 765 -21.32 -31.89 52.04
N ILE A 766 -21.30 -30.58 51.78
CA ILE A 766 -21.42 -29.50 52.77
C ILE A 766 -22.18 -28.34 52.10
N LYS A 767 -23.52 -28.46 51.95
CA LYS A 767 -24.46 -27.32 51.72
C LYS A 767 -25.95 -27.71 51.70
N ASP A 768 -26.34 -28.79 52.41
CA ASP A 768 -27.74 -29.25 52.52
C ASP A 768 -28.14 -29.51 53.99
N LYS A 769 -27.87 -28.55 54.88
CA LYS A 769 -28.35 -28.58 56.28
C LYS A 769 -28.96 -27.26 56.80
N ASN A 770 -28.84 -26.15 56.07
CA ASN A 770 -29.36 -24.83 56.50
C ASN A 770 -30.48 -24.34 55.57
N LYS A 771 -31.56 -25.13 55.41
CA LYS A 771 -32.70 -24.76 54.54
C LYS A 771 -34.08 -24.90 55.19
N ILE A 772 -34.13 -24.91 56.53
CA ILE A 772 -35.37 -25.03 57.34
C ILE A 772 -35.48 -23.90 58.40
N LEU A 773 -34.54 -22.94 58.42
CA LEU A 773 -34.48 -21.87 59.44
C LEU A 773 -34.45 -20.43 58.88
N VAL A 774 -34.81 -20.26 57.61
CA VAL A 774 -35.06 -18.93 57.00
C VAL A 774 -36.37 -19.02 56.22
N LYS A 775 -37.46 -18.71 56.92
CA LYS A 775 -38.82 -18.50 56.38
C LYS A 775 -39.56 -17.47 57.25
N PHE A 776 -38.89 -16.35 57.55
CA PHE A 776 -39.50 -15.20 58.22
C PHE A 776 -38.91 -13.82 57.86
N ASN A 777 -37.94 -13.74 56.93
CA ASN A 777 -37.31 -12.47 56.49
C ASN A 777 -37.42 -12.18 54.97
N ASP A 778 -38.11 -13.02 54.20
CA ASP A 778 -38.12 -12.97 52.73
C ASP A 778 -39.19 -12.02 52.14
N LYS A 779 -39.19 -10.76 52.61
CA LYS A 779 -39.86 -9.65 51.89
C LYS A 779 -38.97 -8.43 51.69
N ASN A 780 -38.13 -8.06 52.67
CA ASN A 780 -37.23 -6.91 52.54
C ASN A 780 -35.98 -7.22 51.70
N ASN A 781 -35.54 -8.49 51.66
CA ASN A 781 -34.34 -8.89 50.92
C ASN A 781 -34.53 -8.96 49.40
N ASP A 782 -35.74 -9.25 48.91
CA ASP A 782 -36.00 -9.34 47.46
C ASP A 782 -36.09 -7.94 46.81
N GLU A 783 -36.56 -6.93 47.55
CA GLU A 783 -36.55 -5.54 47.07
C GLU A 783 -35.12 -4.97 47.04
N GLN A 784 -34.32 -5.16 48.10
CA GLN A 784 -32.91 -4.73 48.11
C GLN A 784 -32.07 -5.42 47.03
N ASN A 785 -32.25 -6.73 46.79
CA ASN A 785 -31.55 -7.42 45.69
C ASN A 785 -32.02 -6.94 44.31
N LYS A 786 -33.25 -6.44 44.18
CA LYS A 786 -33.78 -5.90 42.92
C LYS A 786 -33.24 -4.50 42.67
N GLU A 787 -33.26 -3.62 43.67
CA GLU A 787 -32.59 -2.31 43.62
C GLU A 787 -31.10 -2.45 43.31
N GLU A 788 -30.36 -3.33 43.99
CA GLU A 788 -28.92 -3.49 43.77
C GLU A 788 -28.61 -3.99 42.33
N ASN A 789 -29.49 -4.83 41.75
CA ASN A 789 -29.36 -5.28 40.36
C ASN A 789 -29.78 -4.21 39.34
N ASP A 790 -30.80 -3.41 39.62
CA ASP A 790 -31.21 -2.30 38.75
C ASP A 790 -30.22 -1.11 38.83
N LEU A 791 -29.60 -0.87 39.99
CA LEU A 791 -28.43 0.01 40.15
C LEU A 791 -27.25 -0.47 39.31
N LYS A 792 -26.82 -1.73 39.45
CA LYS A 792 -25.77 -2.33 38.59
C LYS A 792 -26.10 -2.22 37.09
N ARG A 793 -27.38 -2.28 36.73
CA ARG A 793 -27.85 -2.13 35.34
C ARG A 793 -27.91 -0.67 34.88
N ALA A 794 -28.17 0.28 35.78
CA ALA A 794 -28.10 1.71 35.53
C ALA A 794 -26.64 2.17 35.37
N ASP A 795 -25.75 1.75 36.27
CA ASP A 795 -24.31 1.99 36.19
C ASP A 795 -23.71 1.45 34.88
N ALA A 796 -24.08 0.22 34.49
CA ALA A 796 -23.64 -0.35 33.21
C ALA A 796 -24.14 0.46 31.99
N LYS A 797 -25.32 1.10 32.07
CA LYS A 797 -25.80 2.03 31.03
C LYS A 797 -25.04 3.36 31.06
N LEU A 798 -24.74 3.90 32.24
CA LEU A 798 -23.99 5.14 32.44
C LEU A 798 -22.54 5.00 31.96
N ASP A 799 -21.84 3.92 32.31
CA ASP A 799 -20.49 3.61 31.82
C ASP A 799 -20.49 3.44 30.28
N ALA A 800 -21.51 2.79 29.71
CA ALA A 800 -21.66 2.68 28.26
C ALA A 800 -22.05 4.00 27.55
N ALA A 801 -22.63 4.96 28.26
CA ALA A 801 -22.87 6.32 27.78
C ALA A 801 -21.60 7.18 27.86
N ARG A 802 -20.90 7.16 29.00
CA ARG A 802 -19.60 7.82 29.22
C ARG A 802 -18.56 7.37 28.20
N PHE A 803 -18.42 6.06 27.97
CA PHE A 803 -17.52 5.52 26.95
C PHE A 803 -17.84 6.06 25.55
N ARG A 804 -19.13 6.08 25.16
CA ARG A 804 -19.54 6.61 23.84
C ARG A 804 -19.22 8.10 23.71
N TYR A 805 -19.53 8.89 24.72
CA TYR A 805 -19.23 10.33 24.73
C TYR A 805 -17.73 10.60 24.62
N ILE A 806 -16.89 9.97 25.45
CA ILE A 806 -15.43 10.14 25.41
C ILE A 806 -14.88 9.73 24.03
N ASN A 807 -15.30 8.57 23.51
CA ASN A 807 -14.84 8.08 22.21
C ASN A 807 -15.29 8.99 21.05
N GLU A 808 -16.48 9.60 21.13
CA GLU A 808 -16.93 10.63 20.18
C GLU A 808 -16.07 11.90 20.24
N GLN A 809 -15.67 12.36 21.44
CA GLN A 809 -14.73 13.48 21.58
C GLN A 809 -13.37 13.16 20.93
N LEU A 810 -12.83 11.96 21.14
CA LEU A 810 -11.54 11.52 20.56
C LEU A 810 -11.54 11.49 19.02
N TYR A 811 -12.67 11.22 18.37
CA TYR A 811 -12.79 11.24 16.90
C TYR A 811 -13.07 12.62 16.29
N THR A 812 -13.61 13.55 17.08
CA THR A 812 -14.07 14.86 16.60
C THR A 812 -13.06 15.99 16.87
N HIS A 813 -12.10 15.77 17.77
CA HIS A 813 -11.12 16.77 18.20
C HIS A 813 -9.67 16.34 17.87
N PRO A 814 -8.70 17.28 17.87
CA PRO A 814 -7.27 16.95 17.75
C PRO A 814 -6.72 16.30 19.03
N SER A 815 -5.59 15.59 18.92
CA SER A 815 -4.93 14.89 20.05
C SER A 815 -4.63 15.81 21.25
N THR A 816 -4.39 17.09 21.04
CA THR A 816 -4.18 18.09 22.11
C THR A 816 -5.39 18.24 23.03
N SER A 817 -6.61 18.07 22.50
CA SER A 817 -7.84 18.05 23.30
C SER A 817 -8.00 16.73 24.05
N ALA A 818 -7.56 15.61 23.47
CA ALA A 818 -7.52 14.32 24.17
C ALA A 818 -6.54 14.34 25.35
N VAL A 819 -5.38 15.00 25.22
CA VAL A 819 -4.45 15.25 26.33
C VAL A 819 -5.12 16.02 27.46
N GLN A 820 -5.95 17.04 27.15
CA GLN A 820 -6.70 17.78 28.16
C GLN A 820 -7.80 16.93 28.82
N LEU A 821 -8.57 16.17 28.02
CA LEU A 821 -9.63 15.29 28.50
C LEU A 821 -9.11 14.20 29.44
N PHE A 822 -7.93 13.65 29.17
CA PHE A 822 -7.30 12.62 29.99
C PHE A 822 -6.37 13.15 31.09
N LYS A 823 -6.38 14.46 31.37
CA LYS A 823 -5.84 14.98 32.63
C LYS A 823 -6.62 14.48 33.85
N ASP A 824 -7.90 14.12 33.68
CA ASP A 824 -8.65 13.38 34.68
C ASP A 824 -8.38 11.86 34.52
N PRO A 825 -7.74 11.20 35.50
CA PRO A 825 -7.51 9.77 35.46
C PRO A 825 -8.80 8.94 35.38
N LYS A 826 -9.93 9.45 35.91
CA LYS A 826 -11.21 8.75 35.88
C LYS A 826 -11.79 8.69 34.46
N ALA A 827 -11.62 9.75 33.67
CA ALA A 827 -12.01 9.75 32.25
C ALA A 827 -11.22 8.71 31.45
N PHE A 828 -9.91 8.60 31.70
CA PHE A 828 -9.06 7.59 31.06
C PHE A 828 -9.43 6.16 31.49
N GLU A 829 -9.63 5.92 32.79
CA GLU A 829 -10.05 4.60 33.30
C GLU A 829 -11.42 4.18 32.75
N ALA A 830 -12.39 5.11 32.68
CA ALA A 830 -13.70 4.88 32.09
C ALA A 830 -13.61 4.53 30.59
N TYR A 831 -12.74 5.20 29.85
CA TYR A 831 -12.47 4.87 28.45
C TYR A 831 -11.93 3.45 28.29
N HIS A 832 -10.87 3.08 29.03
CA HIS A 832 -10.27 1.73 28.96
C HIS A 832 -11.19 0.63 29.51
N ARG A 833 -12.03 0.93 30.50
CA ARG A 833 -13.08 0.02 30.99
C ARG A 833 -14.11 -0.27 29.89
N GLY A 834 -14.60 0.76 29.19
CA GLY A 834 -15.50 0.60 28.04
C GLY A 834 -14.84 -0.10 26.85
N TYR A 835 -13.58 0.22 26.53
CA TYR A 835 -12.82 -0.42 25.46
C TYR A 835 -12.65 -1.93 25.70
N ARG A 836 -12.30 -2.35 26.92
CA ARG A 836 -12.22 -3.77 27.33
C ARG A 836 -13.57 -4.51 27.22
N GLN A 837 -14.69 -3.82 27.36
CA GLN A 837 -16.02 -4.41 27.09
C GLN A 837 -16.34 -4.53 25.59
N GLN A 838 -15.78 -3.65 24.75
CA GLN A 838 -15.96 -3.71 23.29
C GLN A 838 -15.04 -4.77 22.66
N LEU A 839 -13.80 -4.95 23.15
CA LEU A 839 -12.90 -6.04 22.73
C LEU A 839 -13.58 -7.42 22.80
N LYS A 840 -14.39 -7.67 23.84
CA LYS A 840 -15.16 -8.92 24.01
C LYS A 840 -16.28 -9.14 22.98
N LYS A 841 -16.64 -8.12 22.19
CA LYS A 841 -17.72 -8.17 21.17
C LYS A 841 -17.17 -8.21 19.74
N TRP A 842 -15.87 -8.00 19.55
CA TRP A 842 -15.25 -8.05 18.23
C TRP A 842 -14.96 -9.50 17.80
N PRO A 843 -14.94 -9.79 16.48
CA PRO A 843 -14.73 -11.15 15.97
C PRO A 843 -13.33 -11.70 16.27
N SER A 844 -12.31 -10.84 16.31
CA SER A 844 -10.97 -11.16 16.82
C SER A 844 -10.28 -9.91 17.38
N ASN A 845 -9.17 -10.07 18.11
CA ASN A 845 -8.30 -8.96 18.50
C ASN A 845 -7.31 -8.67 17.35
N PRO A 846 -7.36 -7.49 16.69
CA PRO A 846 -6.47 -7.16 15.58
C PRO A 846 -4.98 -7.13 15.97
N LEU A 847 -4.66 -6.88 17.25
CA LEU A 847 -3.28 -6.88 17.76
C LEU A 847 -2.58 -8.23 17.50
N ASN A 848 -3.30 -9.35 17.56
CA ASN A 848 -2.76 -10.68 17.28
C ASN A 848 -2.20 -10.81 15.85
N THR A 849 -2.82 -10.13 14.88
CA THR A 849 -2.30 -10.11 13.49
C THR A 849 -1.00 -9.32 13.41
N ILE A 850 -0.87 -8.24 14.18
CA ILE A 850 0.35 -7.43 14.25
C ILE A 850 1.47 -8.20 14.96
N LEU A 851 1.17 -8.91 16.04
CA LEU A 851 2.14 -9.76 16.77
C LEU A 851 2.74 -10.84 15.85
N LEU A 852 1.90 -11.57 15.11
CA LEU A 852 2.38 -12.55 14.11
C LEU A 852 3.28 -11.89 13.06
N ASP A 853 2.87 -10.72 12.54
CA ASP A 853 3.66 -9.95 11.58
C ASP A 853 5.01 -9.46 12.14
N LEU A 854 5.07 -9.02 13.40
CA LEU A 854 6.28 -8.52 14.05
C LEU A 854 7.23 -9.64 14.47
N SER A 855 6.71 -10.82 14.82
CA SER A 855 7.52 -12.01 15.12
C SER A 855 8.37 -12.52 13.93
N SER A 856 8.09 -12.02 12.72
CA SER A 856 8.89 -12.30 11.51
C SER A 856 10.06 -11.32 11.29
N LEU A 857 10.28 -10.35 12.18
CA LEU A 857 11.37 -9.38 12.08
C LEU A 857 12.64 -9.88 12.80
N PRO A 858 13.84 -9.40 12.41
CA PRO A 858 15.09 -9.71 13.10
C PRO A 858 15.03 -9.34 14.58
N HIS A 859 15.60 -10.20 15.44
CA HIS A 859 15.78 -9.90 16.85
C HIS A 859 16.57 -8.59 17.05
N GLY A 860 16.19 -7.82 18.07
CA GLY A 860 16.76 -6.48 18.32
C GLY A 860 16.12 -5.34 17.50
N SER A 861 15.18 -5.61 16.59
CA SER A 861 14.44 -4.54 15.88
C SER A 861 13.75 -3.58 16.85
N VAL A 862 13.81 -2.27 16.56
CA VAL A 862 13.21 -1.20 17.36
C VAL A 862 11.80 -0.89 16.85
N ILE A 863 10.81 -1.01 17.73
CA ILE A 863 9.39 -0.90 17.41
C ILE A 863 8.77 0.23 18.25
N ALA A 864 8.08 1.17 17.61
CA ALA A 864 7.26 2.16 18.30
C ALA A 864 5.78 1.78 18.21
N ASP A 865 5.14 1.59 19.35
CA ASP A 865 3.74 1.19 19.51
C ASP A 865 2.93 2.42 19.95
N LEU A 866 2.11 2.97 19.04
CA LEU A 866 1.55 4.33 19.14
C LEU A 866 0.05 4.28 19.46
N GLY A 867 -0.30 4.71 20.68
CA GLY A 867 -1.63 4.47 21.27
C GLY A 867 -1.74 3.04 21.81
N CYS A 868 -0.76 2.66 22.64
CA CYS A 868 -0.52 1.29 23.09
C CYS A 868 -1.46 0.77 24.20
N GLY A 869 -2.24 1.64 24.84
CA GLY A 869 -3.10 1.33 25.98
C GLY A 869 -2.35 0.68 27.14
N GLU A 870 -2.61 -0.61 27.38
CA GLU A 870 -1.98 -1.38 28.47
C GLU A 870 -0.58 -1.95 28.09
N ALA A 871 0.00 -1.56 26.94
CA ALA A 871 1.26 -2.06 26.38
C ALA A 871 1.28 -3.59 26.15
N GLU A 872 0.15 -4.14 25.67
CA GLU A 872 0.00 -5.57 25.40
C GLU A 872 0.98 -6.09 24.32
N LEU A 873 1.39 -5.22 23.37
CA LEU A 873 2.40 -5.55 22.35
C LEU A 873 3.77 -5.83 22.99
N ALA A 874 4.26 -4.91 23.83
CA ALA A 874 5.54 -5.05 24.54
C ALA A 874 5.54 -6.25 25.50
N LYS A 875 4.41 -6.48 26.19
CA LYS A 875 4.22 -7.65 27.07
C LYS A 875 4.29 -8.98 26.30
N SER A 876 3.83 -9.02 25.05
CA SER A 876 3.72 -10.26 24.26
C SER A 876 4.96 -10.58 23.43
N LEU A 877 5.73 -9.57 23.01
CA LEU A 877 6.97 -9.76 22.23
C LEU A 877 8.20 -10.09 23.09
N GLY A 878 8.17 -9.75 24.39
CA GLY A 878 9.25 -10.05 25.34
C GLY A 878 10.55 -9.28 25.05
N SER A 879 11.66 -9.73 25.64
CA SER A 879 12.98 -9.09 25.55
C SER A 879 13.68 -9.23 24.18
N ASN A 880 13.08 -9.95 23.24
CA ASN A 880 13.65 -10.22 21.91
C ASN A 880 13.59 -9.01 20.94
N TYR A 881 12.85 -7.96 21.31
CA TYR A 881 12.61 -6.76 20.51
C TYR A 881 12.60 -5.52 21.42
N LYS A 882 13.07 -4.36 20.92
CA LYS A 882 13.04 -3.11 21.67
C LYS A 882 11.74 -2.37 21.38
N VAL A 883 10.72 -2.60 22.20
CA VAL A 883 9.39 -1.97 22.04
C VAL A 883 9.28 -0.71 22.90
N HIS A 884 9.05 0.42 22.25
CA HIS A 884 8.69 1.70 22.88
C HIS A 884 7.18 1.90 22.75
N SER A 885 6.45 1.67 23.85
CA SER A 885 5.00 1.84 23.92
C SER A 885 4.64 3.24 24.40
N PHE A 886 3.89 3.99 23.59
CA PHE A 886 3.49 5.38 23.85
C PHE A 886 1.97 5.52 23.96
N ASP A 887 1.52 6.27 24.97
CA ASP A 887 0.13 6.70 25.12
C ASP A 887 0.03 8.04 25.87
N LEU A 888 -1.17 8.62 25.94
CA LEU A 888 -1.43 9.90 26.61
C LEU A 888 -1.41 9.79 28.14
N VAL A 889 -1.58 8.60 28.70
CA VAL A 889 -1.52 8.31 30.14
C VAL A 889 -0.80 6.97 30.37
N SER A 890 0.05 6.90 31.39
CA SER A 890 0.76 5.67 31.76
C SER A 890 -0.07 4.82 32.73
N MET A 891 -0.35 3.56 32.34
CA MET A 891 -1.01 2.56 33.17
C MET A 891 -0.04 1.58 33.83
N ASN A 892 1.21 1.53 33.37
CA ASN A 892 2.28 0.70 33.87
C ASN A 892 3.63 1.26 33.42
N GLU A 893 4.71 0.82 34.06
CA GLU A 893 6.10 1.27 33.81
C GLU A 893 6.59 1.06 32.36
N ARG A 894 5.86 0.35 31.51
CA ARG A 894 6.20 0.12 30.08
C ARG A 894 5.59 1.15 29.15
N VAL A 895 4.61 1.95 29.61
CA VAL A 895 3.98 3.02 28.83
C VAL A 895 4.67 4.34 29.10
N ILE A 896 5.29 4.89 28.05
CA ILE A 896 5.89 6.22 28.05
C ILE A 896 4.81 7.25 27.70
N VAL A 897 4.63 8.27 28.55
CA VAL A 897 3.63 9.32 28.32
C VAL A 897 4.08 10.24 27.17
N ALA A 898 3.38 10.20 26.04
CA ALA A 898 3.63 11.08 24.89
C ALA A 898 2.42 11.16 23.94
N ASP A 899 2.22 12.33 23.32
CA ASP A 899 1.36 12.45 22.14
C ASP A 899 2.09 11.85 20.92
N MET A 900 1.43 10.96 20.17
CA MET A 900 1.96 10.37 18.94
C MET A 900 2.23 11.40 17.82
N ALA A 901 1.79 12.66 17.98
CA ALA A 901 2.19 13.79 17.14
C ALA A 901 3.57 14.39 17.49
N LYS A 902 4.15 14.06 18.66
CA LYS A 902 5.45 14.54 19.15
C LYS A 902 6.07 13.54 20.14
N LEU A 903 6.88 12.63 19.62
CA LEU A 903 7.50 11.53 20.37
C LEU A 903 8.88 11.92 20.94
N PRO A 904 9.24 11.49 22.16
CA PRO A 904 10.57 11.70 22.76
C PRO A 904 11.62 10.72 22.19
N LEU A 905 11.69 10.63 20.86
CA LEU A 905 12.62 9.78 20.12
C LEU A 905 13.47 10.60 19.16
N LEU A 906 14.70 10.16 18.93
CA LEU A 906 15.60 10.74 17.93
C LEU A 906 15.07 10.51 16.51
N LYS A 907 15.53 11.33 15.55
CA LYS A 907 15.26 11.12 14.12
C LYS A 907 15.83 9.78 13.68
N GLU A 908 15.11 9.05 12.83
CA GLU A 908 15.57 7.79 12.21
C GLU A 908 16.06 6.73 13.22
N SER A 909 15.41 6.63 14.39
CA SER A 909 15.75 5.67 15.47
C SER A 909 14.91 4.38 15.45
N VAL A 910 13.81 4.32 14.71
CA VAL A 910 12.81 3.23 14.77
C VAL A 910 12.75 2.44 13.47
N ASP A 911 12.61 1.12 13.55
CA ASP A 911 12.47 0.22 12.39
C ASP A 911 11.00 0.04 11.96
N VAL A 912 10.07 -0.04 12.93
CA VAL A 912 8.63 -0.17 12.69
C VAL A 912 7.79 0.72 13.61
N CYS A 913 6.87 1.50 13.04
CA CYS A 913 5.80 2.18 13.79
C CYS A 913 4.49 1.41 13.64
N VAL A 914 3.76 1.25 14.74
CA VAL A 914 2.50 0.51 14.84
C VAL A 914 1.38 1.44 15.27
N TYR A 915 0.30 1.47 14.49
CA TYR A 915 -0.98 2.07 14.85
C TYR A 915 -2.04 0.98 14.84
N CYS A 916 -2.57 0.62 16.01
CA CYS A 916 -3.59 -0.42 16.15
C CYS A 916 -4.83 0.18 16.82
N LEU A 917 -5.85 0.52 16.03
CA LEU A 917 -7.09 1.17 16.48
C LEU A 917 -6.88 2.50 17.22
N SER A 918 -5.76 3.17 16.95
CA SER A 918 -5.29 4.37 17.66
C SER A 918 -5.37 5.66 16.86
N LEU A 919 -5.79 5.62 15.58
CA LEU A 919 -5.89 6.81 14.72
C LEU A 919 -7.21 7.56 14.96
N MET A 920 -7.43 8.04 16.19
CA MET A 920 -8.70 8.68 16.56
C MET A 920 -8.75 10.17 16.20
N GLY A 921 -7.74 10.95 16.59
CA GLY A 921 -7.76 12.41 16.46
C GLY A 921 -7.78 12.94 15.01
N THR A 922 -8.38 14.11 14.82
CA THR A 922 -8.53 14.77 13.50
C THR A 922 -7.21 15.21 12.86
N ASN A 923 -6.14 15.28 13.66
CA ASN A 923 -4.82 15.77 13.27
C ASN A 923 -3.87 14.70 12.67
N LEU A 924 -4.41 13.73 11.91
CA LEU A 924 -3.70 12.60 11.31
C LEU A 924 -2.38 12.97 10.59
N ALA A 925 -2.34 14.11 9.91
CA ALA A 925 -1.13 14.60 9.22
C ALA A 925 0.05 14.82 10.17
N HIS A 926 -0.19 15.17 11.44
CA HIS A 926 0.86 15.34 12.44
C HIS A 926 1.39 13.98 12.94
N PHE A 927 0.53 12.97 13.11
CA PHE A 927 0.93 11.61 13.49
C PHE A 927 1.86 10.99 12.44
N PHE A 928 1.46 11.00 11.16
CA PHE A 928 2.28 10.41 10.09
C PHE A 928 3.53 11.24 9.77
N ARG A 929 3.53 12.55 10.05
CA ARG A 929 4.74 13.38 10.01
C ARG A 929 5.75 12.94 11.07
N GLU A 930 5.29 12.67 12.28
CA GLU A 930 6.15 12.24 13.37
C GLU A 930 6.65 10.81 13.16
N ALA A 931 5.81 9.89 12.67
CA ALA A 931 6.24 8.56 12.26
C ALA A 931 7.34 8.61 11.17
N HIS A 932 7.24 9.51 10.17
CA HIS A 932 8.30 9.68 9.17
C HIS A 932 9.60 10.19 9.79
N ARG A 933 9.53 11.11 10.77
CA ARG A 933 10.69 11.63 11.50
C ARG A 933 11.44 10.52 12.24
N VAL A 934 10.73 9.68 13.00
CA VAL A 934 11.36 8.65 13.85
C VAL A 934 11.74 7.38 13.09
N LEU A 935 11.10 7.06 11.96
CA LEU A 935 11.43 5.87 11.16
C LEU A 935 12.74 6.02 10.39
N LYS A 936 13.57 4.98 10.41
CA LYS A 936 14.70 4.80 9.48
C LYS A 936 14.24 4.79 8.03
N MET A 937 15.13 5.11 7.09
CA MET A 937 14.89 4.81 5.68
C MET A 937 14.61 3.31 5.51
N ASN A 938 13.68 2.94 4.61
CA ASN A 938 13.14 1.59 4.48
C ASN A 938 12.40 1.02 5.72
N GLY A 939 12.23 1.79 6.80
CA GLY A 939 11.38 1.45 7.95
C GLY A 939 9.90 1.36 7.58
N LYS A 940 9.12 0.63 8.39
CA LYS A 940 7.72 0.27 8.05
C LYS A 940 6.70 0.94 8.97
N ILE A 941 5.55 1.31 8.42
CA ILE A 941 4.34 1.61 9.21
C ILE A 941 3.37 0.45 9.07
N LYS A 942 2.84 -0.03 10.20
CA LYS A 942 1.69 -0.94 10.27
C LYS A 942 0.49 -0.16 10.81
N ILE A 943 -0.60 -0.13 10.05
CA ILE A 943 -1.88 0.48 10.45
C ILE A 943 -2.92 -0.64 10.46
N VAL A 944 -3.66 -0.80 11.55
CA VAL A 944 -4.87 -1.62 11.60
C VAL A 944 -6.00 -0.80 12.18
N GLU A 945 -7.06 -0.61 11.39
CA GLU A 945 -8.20 0.24 11.72
C GLU A 945 -9.52 -0.42 11.29
N VAL A 946 -10.63 0.02 11.87
CA VAL A 946 -11.97 -0.48 11.51
C VAL A 946 -12.28 -0.07 10.06
N SER A 947 -12.62 -1.03 9.19
CA SER A 947 -12.75 -0.79 7.75
C SER A 947 -13.78 0.29 7.39
N SER A 948 -14.85 0.42 8.18
CA SER A 948 -15.91 1.41 7.95
C SER A 948 -15.46 2.87 8.16
N ARG A 949 -14.30 3.11 8.78
CA ARG A 949 -13.74 4.47 8.94
C ARG A 949 -13.06 4.99 7.66
N PHE A 950 -12.70 4.10 6.73
CA PHE A 950 -12.05 4.48 5.47
C PHE A 950 -13.10 4.86 4.40
N ARG A 951 -13.53 6.12 4.38
CA ARG A 951 -14.45 6.65 3.34
C ARG A 951 -13.99 6.35 1.92
N ASN A 952 -12.69 6.51 1.66
CA ASN A 952 -12.04 6.03 0.45
C ASN A 952 -10.58 5.65 0.75
N ILE A 953 -10.35 4.36 0.94
CA ILE A 953 -9.03 3.79 1.25
C ILE A 953 -7.96 4.09 0.18
N LYS A 954 -8.33 4.24 -1.10
CA LYS A 954 -7.36 4.56 -2.16
C LYS A 954 -6.81 5.98 -1.99
N ASN A 955 -7.68 6.94 -1.71
CA ASN A 955 -7.28 8.34 -1.47
C ASN A 955 -6.43 8.45 -0.19
N PHE A 956 -6.76 7.67 0.85
CA PHE A 956 -5.96 7.61 2.09
C PHE A 956 -4.53 7.08 1.82
N ILE A 957 -4.39 6.02 1.02
CA ILE A 957 -3.09 5.47 0.62
C ILE A 957 -2.32 6.46 -0.27
N GLU A 958 -2.98 7.14 -1.21
CA GLU A 958 -2.35 8.17 -2.05
C GLU A 958 -1.85 9.36 -1.24
N ALA A 959 -2.62 9.78 -0.22
CA ALA A 959 -2.22 10.84 0.71
C ALA A 959 -0.96 10.45 1.51
N LEU A 960 -0.87 9.20 2.01
CA LEU A 960 0.34 8.67 2.64
C LEU A 960 1.52 8.57 1.65
N GLY A 961 1.24 8.28 0.37
CA GLY A 961 2.22 8.36 -0.73
C GLY A 961 2.88 9.73 -0.83
N LYS A 962 2.09 10.81 -0.79
CA LYS A 962 2.56 12.20 -0.79
C LYS A 962 3.34 12.60 0.48
N MET A 963 3.23 11.79 1.54
CA MET A 963 4.01 11.90 2.78
C MET A 963 5.29 11.01 2.78
N GLY A 964 5.62 10.35 1.67
CA GLY A 964 6.84 9.56 1.53
C GLY A 964 6.71 8.07 1.88
N PHE A 965 5.48 7.54 1.98
CA PHE A 965 5.22 6.14 2.31
C PHE A 965 4.64 5.33 1.13
N GLN A 966 5.30 4.24 0.75
CA GLN A 966 4.81 3.32 -0.28
C GLN A 966 4.01 2.17 0.36
N LEU A 967 2.81 1.88 -0.14
CA LEU A 967 2.08 0.67 0.24
C LEU A 967 2.86 -0.58 -0.20
N LYS A 968 3.08 -1.51 0.72
CA LYS A 968 3.63 -2.84 0.42
C LYS A 968 2.60 -3.96 0.53
N ARG A 969 1.66 -3.86 1.48
CA ARG A 969 0.63 -4.89 1.69
C ARG A 969 -0.66 -4.28 2.23
N LYS A 970 -1.80 -4.65 1.65
CA LYS A 970 -3.14 -4.47 2.22
C LYS A 970 -3.72 -5.86 2.53
N LYS A 971 -4.33 -6.03 3.70
CA LYS A 971 -5.08 -7.23 4.08
C LYS A 971 -6.38 -6.81 4.78
N GLU A 972 -7.48 -7.48 4.44
CA GLU A 972 -8.75 -7.36 5.15
C GLU A 972 -8.86 -8.53 6.14
N LEU A 973 -9.26 -8.24 7.38
CA LEU A 973 -9.38 -9.20 8.47
C LEU A 973 -10.85 -9.41 8.82
N ASP A 974 -11.17 -10.59 9.36
CA ASP A 974 -12.50 -10.95 9.89
C ASP A 974 -13.66 -10.60 8.96
N GLY A 975 -13.60 -11.08 7.71
CA GLY A 975 -14.63 -10.84 6.70
C GLY A 975 -14.74 -9.38 6.22
N GLY A 976 -13.70 -8.57 6.44
CA GLY A 976 -13.67 -7.16 6.08
C GLY A 976 -13.96 -6.19 7.24
N TYR A 977 -14.08 -6.68 8.48
CA TYR A 977 -14.33 -5.82 9.65
C TYR A 977 -13.17 -4.86 9.96
N PHE A 978 -11.92 -5.34 9.85
CA PHE A 978 -10.72 -4.52 9.99
C PHE A 978 -9.90 -4.48 8.69
N THR A 979 -9.25 -3.35 8.46
CA THR A 979 -8.31 -3.12 7.35
C THR A 979 -6.91 -2.97 7.92
N ALA A 980 -6.00 -3.84 7.48
CA ALA A 980 -4.58 -3.81 7.82
C ALA A 980 -3.74 -3.33 6.61
N LEU A 981 -2.96 -2.26 6.82
CA LEU A 981 -2.03 -1.69 5.85
C LEU A 981 -0.59 -1.84 6.38
N THR A 982 0.33 -2.25 5.52
CA THR A 982 1.77 -2.15 5.75
C THR A 982 2.37 -1.25 4.67
N LEU A 983 2.95 -0.13 5.08
CA LEU A 983 3.64 0.83 4.22
C LEU A 983 5.14 0.89 4.58
N GLN A 984 5.96 1.40 3.67
CA GLN A 984 7.41 1.57 3.86
C GLN A 984 7.84 3.01 3.55
N LYS A 985 8.71 3.60 4.38
CA LYS A 985 9.33 4.91 4.14
C LYS A 985 10.32 4.82 2.98
N ILE A 986 10.05 5.53 1.88
CA ILE A 986 10.83 5.46 0.62
C ILE A 986 11.52 6.76 0.23
N GLY A 987 11.16 7.93 0.79
CA GLY A 987 11.75 9.19 0.34
C GLY A 987 11.35 10.44 1.14
N LYS A 988 11.77 11.60 0.64
CA LYS A 988 11.50 12.92 1.23
C LYS A 988 10.01 13.30 1.14
N PHE A 989 9.54 14.16 2.03
CA PHE A 989 8.18 14.70 2.02
C PHE A 989 7.89 15.51 0.75
N VAL A 990 6.80 15.18 0.05
CA VAL A 990 6.32 15.95 -1.12
C VAL A 990 5.26 16.98 -0.72
N ASN A 991 4.38 16.65 0.25
CA ASN A 991 3.36 17.57 0.75
C ASN A 991 3.19 17.46 2.28
N LYS A 992 3.16 18.60 2.99
CA LYS A 992 2.97 18.69 4.45
C LYS A 992 1.52 18.46 4.91
N ARG A 993 0.52 18.65 4.05
CA ARG A 993 -0.93 18.45 4.32
C ARG A 993 -1.62 17.89 3.07
N PRO A 994 -1.51 16.58 2.78
CA PRO A 994 -2.14 15.98 1.61
C PRO A 994 -3.68 15.90 1.75
N LEU A 995 -4.39 16.33 0.71
CA LEU A 995 -5.83 16.11 0.57
C LEU A 995 -6.14 14.60 0.55
N GLY A 996 -7.17 14.18 1.28
CA GLY A 996 -7.62 12.78 1.35
C GLY A 996 -7.17 12.00 2.60
N LEU A 997 -6.35 12.59 3.47
CA LEU A 997 -5.95 11.99 4.76
C LEU A 997 -7.03 12.22 5.84
N HIS A 998 -8.17 11.54 5.69
CA HIS A 998 -9.32 11.62 6.61
C HIS A 998 -9.80 10.21 6.99
N LEU A 999 -10.23 10.03 8.24
CA LEU A 999 -10.93 8.84 8.73
C LEU A 999 -12.24 9.28 9.36
N ASP A 1000 -13.33 8.63 8.98
CA ASP A 1000 -14.65 8.94 9.51
C ASP A 1000 -14.76 8.47 10.99
N PRO A 1001 -15.55 9.17 11.83
CA PRO A 1001 -15.77 8.77 13.22
C PRO A 1001 -16.48 7.43 13.31
N CYS A 1002 -16.14 6.62 14.31
CA CYS A 1002 -16.81 5.33 14.54
C CYS A 1002 -18.20 5.54 15.17
N LEU A 1003 -19.19 5.87 14.34
CA LEU A 1003 -20.58 6.10 14.77
C LEU A 1003 -21.25 4.83 15.30
N TYR A 1004 -21.23 4.64 16.62
CA TYR A 1004 -22.10 3.68 17.29
C TYR A 1004 -23.55 4.16 17.14
N LYS A 1005 -24.38 3.43 16.38
CA LYS A 1005 -25.80 3.76 16.20
C LYS A 1005 -26.46 4.11 17.54
N LYS A 1006 -27.07 5.30 17.64
CA LYS A 1006 -28.06 5.59 18.69
C LYS A 1006 -29.11 4.47 18.64
N ARG A 1007 -29.41 3.92 19.81
CA ARG A 1007 -30.61 3.10 20.06
C ARG A 1007 -31.65 4.03 20.67
#